data_AF-A0A7M7JS99-F1
#
_entry.id   AF-A0A7M7JS99-F1
#
_cell.length_a   1.000
_cell.length_b   1.000
_cell.length_c   1.000
_cell.angle_alpha   90.00
_cell.angle_beta   90.00
_cell.angle_gamma   90.00
#
_symmetry.space_group_name_H-M   'P 1'
#
loop_
_entity.id
_entity.type
_entity.pdbx_description
1 polymer ?
#
loop_
_entity_poly.entity_id
_entity_poly.type
_entity_poly.pdbx_seq_one_letter_code
_entity_poly.pdbx_strand_id
1 'polypeptide(L)'
;MSSVIRKLEKACQNARERRNRRELANVLEELACELAEDRQWQRVVEVRSELLEILRSSAGQKLELARCHRFIGEAYLELRDIDTSLRNVRSYLKLVQETSDLEKQRAYTTLGRVYAAKYDIEGTPDSLHKAIQFYNSALLLALQFEKDKLLDVEEARLMRGRLLYNLALTSQRTRNDKGSIKYLERAIYTLRQLSGTKLDKESKSDLYNTLCELSEARGHIQDFTGAAEAAKAALAIGRETKNSARRGEAYMLLGVAFMVGSQWKDARQALNHARVYAKNMDEPKRNSLIKYLKCAIRLERWHELLRSGESGQNELFEKIGDTLIQVGIHLGAIEAYKAIDEPFAQKCKRYAAVCGSIAETYADLAEYVEAEIWYLKEVTYRNEDDYEELCSVYLSLVNCALKQKDQEKLLNFGRKATENATKCRQGSIRKNVYDKLAKAYCEIGLNSDAESLSSALSLQLGESSEDDDNAEGSTPDSGSESSVNLSDLSLEAPSDELEGSGGSLSTNDARGTRTITRRLAFEKRNGLGETLLQQECIKGNLSMVNKLIAQGSDVNSTDNGGLSSLHDAANHGFLEIAKALVEAGAQVNREGKDNSHRITPLHSAAAGGNYLIVSYLLDKGANAKALTIRGQTPFDVLEACETQDEVYMSVREKLQAADIEVRYLKTLIRRRYQHITAPSPFIQSSGGASEPVIIEDDLPRHAQTRRKKQRRLDDVVVRSKRPRIDDAQPVDTSEHDLPTIASIPFQKQTKGNRHQHTPPPASKVKKRSMMRNISDDSNSSQENDDHAVREAFDRTLMCSTPTKNGRISPKEATVDLDILNATLTDGHTTIEKKSSSSLGVCSYTERPTVNIANFNNTPVHLVRVRVEDRLLSIPLPKDFSTLTIAYLEQQAADRYQTIEGTKPVVNIALEDGALLCSSDPIMCIQGIPVLKGIVVSWNVPPLDERFRVKIGDQLAGKKILARCQAATALGKLELDHMKIPQELMVVLKHEVHLHTLHLSFVHVDPNALLALIEVFTKLKNLKVLHLIGCNFRGKQLCDLLGKFGSSELEELDLSYNFVDQFFANLISSTLPKILTALRKIRLASCGIQDTAIIEALKHFPLTTVDLSCNPLGKLGIDSVVSLIQNMPCLKELDISNCLAECTGQYFASILQKCLHLKVLKVNGLIQTSPILPHFDVSACNHLLQLHSKGNPAMSGKTLTTFQNALGQVIIS
;
A
#
# COMPACT_ATOMS: atom_id res chain seq x y z
N MET A 1 0.27 -14.06 39.96
CA MET A 1 -0.49 -15.03 40.77
C MET A 1 -1.94 -14.56 40.89
N SER A 2 -2.82 -15.06 40.03
CA SER A 2 -4.24 -14.70 40.00
C SER A 2 -5.00 -15.20 41.24
N SER A 3 -6.22 -14.67 41.45
CA SER A 3 -7.17 -15.22 42.42
C SER A 3 -7.73 -16.59 42.00
N VAL A 4 -7.63 -16.95 40.72
CA VAL A 4 -8.05 -18.24 40.15
C VAL A 4 -7.05 -19.34 40.55
N ILE A 5 -5.74 -19.09 40.38
CA ILE A 5 -4.67 -20.00 40.81
C ILE A 5 -4.85 -20.44 42.27
N ARG A 6 -5.10 -19.49 43.19
CA ARG A 6 -5.34 -19.81 44.62
C ARG A 6 -6.60 -20.64 44.87
N LYS A 7 -7.66 -20.46 44.06
CA LYS A 7 -8.88 -21.28 44.15
C LYS A 7 -8.60 -22.71 43.68
N LEU A 8 -7.86 -22.88 42.58
CA LEU A 8 -7.48 -24.18 42.02
C LEU A 8 -6.49 -24.92 42.92
N GLU A 9 -5.50 -24.24 43.50
CA GLU A 9 -4.60 -24.79 44.54
C GLU A 9 -5.40 -25.37 45.71
N LYS A 10 -6.40 -24.63 46.21
CA LYS A 10 -7.30 -25.10 47.28
C LYS A 10 -8.21 -26.25 46.83
N ALA A 11 -8.66 -26.26 45.58
CA ALA A 11 -9.45 -27.35 45.01
C ALA A 11 -8.62 -28.64 44.85
N CYS A 12 -7.36 -28.56 44.39
CA CYS A 12 -6.42 -29.68 44.41
C CYS A 12 -6.23 -30.23 45.84
N GLN A 13 -6.06 -29.34 46.83
CA GLN A 13 -5.91 -29.75 48.23
C GLN A 13 -7.15 -30.49 48.75
N ASN A 14 -8.35 -29.95 48.52
CA ASN A 14 -9.62 -30.61 48.86
C ASN A 14 -9.74 -31.99 48.17
N ALA A 15 -9.32 -32.11 46.91
CA ALA A 15 -9.39 -33.37 46.15
C ALA A 15 -8.38 -34.42 46.66
N ARG A 16 -7.19 -34.01 47.09
CA ARG A 16 -6.21 -34.87 47.78
C ARG A 16 -6.77 -35.38 49.12
N GLU A 17 -7.38 -34.50 49.92
CA GLU A 17 -8.00 -34.86 51.20
C GLU A 17 -9.17 -35.83 51.03
N ARG A 18 -10.03 -35.61 50.02
CA ARG A 18 -11.09 -36.53 49.58
C ARG A 18 -10.57 -37.83 48.96
N ARG A 19 -9.25 -37.94 48.70
CA ARG A 19 -8.58 -39.02 47.95
C ARG A 19 -9.16 -39.26 46.54
N ASN A 20 -9.85 -38.29 45.97
CA ASN A 20 -10.54 -38.43 44.69
C ASN A 20 -9.57 -38.15 43.54
N ARG A 21 -8.84 -39.18 43.10
CA ARG A 21 -7.83 -39.10 42.02
C ARG A 21 -8.37 -38.50 40.71
N ARG A 22 -9.66 -38.65 40.40
CA ARG A 22 -10.26 -38.14 39.15
C ARG A 22 -10.60 -36.65 39.24
N GLU A 23 -11.15 -36.20 40.36
CA GLU A 23 -11.33 -34.78 40.68
C GLU A 23 -9.98 -34.07 40.73
N LEU A 24 -8.98 -34.68 41.38
CA LEU A 24 -7.61 -34.17 41.43
C LEU A 24 -6.98 -34.02 40.05
N ALA A 25 -7.08 -35.04 39.18
CA ALA A 25 -6.53 -34.98 37.83
C ALA A 25 -7.09 -33.80 37.01
N ASN A 26 -8.41 -33.60 37.03
CA ASN A 26 -9.05 -32.49 36.31
C ASN A 26 -8.57 -31.13 36.83
N VAL A 27 -8.55 -30.92 38.15
CA VAL A 27 -8.12 -29.62 38.73
C VAL A 27 -6.62 -29.38 38.52
N LEU A 28 -5.78 -30.41 38.47
CA LEU A 28 -4.37 -30.30 38.08
C LEU A 28 -4.21 -29.90 36.59
N GLU A 29 -5.09 -30.34 35.69
CA GLU A 29 -5.08 -29.87 34.29
C GLU A 29 -5.37 -28.36 34.21
N GLU A 30 -6.43 -27.91 34.89
CA GLU A 30 -6.86 -26.50 34.95
C GLU A 30 -5.76 -25.62 35.58
N LEU A 31 -5.23 -26.03 36.74
CA LEU A 31 -4.16 -25.33 37.45
C LEU A 31 -2.89 -25.22 36.59
N ALA A 32 -2.53 -26.26 35.85
CA ALA A 32 -1.36 -26.22 34.96
C ALA A 32 -1.54 -25.27 33.77
N CYS A 33 -2.76 -25.05 33.29
CA CYS A 33 -3.06 -24.08 32.24
C CYS A 33 -2.92 -22.64 32.78
N GLU A 34 -3.56 -22.33 33.92
CA GLU A 34 -3.45 -21.03 34.59
C GLU A 34 -2.00 -20.67 34.93
N LEU A 35 -1.22 -21.63 35.46
CA LEU A 35 0.21 -21.42 35.76
C LEU A 35 1.06 -21.19 34.51
N ALA A 36 0.65 -21.70 33.34
CA ALA A 36 1.34 -21.44 32.07
C ALA A 36 1.05 -20.04 31.54
N GLU A 37 -0.19 -19.54 31.67
CA GLU A 37 -0.54 -18.15 31.31
C GLU A 37 0.19 -17.12 32.20
N ASP A 38 0.25 -17.39 33.51
CA ASP A 38 1.00 -16.61 34.51
C ASP A 38 2.53 -16.84 34.41
N ARG A 39 3.00 -17.60 33.40
CA ARG A 39 4.40 -17.98 33.07
C ARG A 39 5.21 -18.64 34.20
N GLN A 40 4.55 -19.28 35.15
CA GLN A 40 5.17 -19.97 36.30
C GLN A 40 5.67 -21.39 35.90
N TRP A 41 6.51 -21.50 34.87
CA TRP A 41 6.87 -22.76 34.20
C TRP A 41 7.39 -23.86 35.12
N GLN A 42 8.17 -23.53 36.16
CA GLN A 42 8.63 -24.49 37.16
C GLN A 42 7.46 -25.21 37.86
N ARG A 43 6.39 -24.46 38.19
CA ARG A 43 5.19 -24.99 38.83
C ARG A 43 4.30 -25.75 37.84
N VAL A 44 4.31 -25.37 36.57
CA VAL A 44 3.67 -26.16 35.49
C VAL A 44 4.30 -27.55 35.40
N VAL A 45 5.63 -27.66 35.50
CA VAL A 45 6.34 -28.94 35.56
C VAL A 45 5.93 -29.77 36.79
N GLU A 46 5.89 -29.17 37.98
CA GLU A 46 5.45 -29.83 39.22
C GLU A 46 4.03 -30.41 39.09
N VAL A 47 3.05 -29.56 38.74
CA VAL A 47 1.64 -29.91 38.62
C VAL A 47 1.39 -30.95 37.51
N ARG A 48 2.05 -30.80 36.35
CA ARG A 48 1.95 -31.79 35.26
C ARG A 48 2.66 -33.10 35.59
N SER A 49 3.64 -33.11 36.49
CA SER A 49 4.30 -34.34 36.95
C SER A 49 3.45 -35.14 37.94
N GLU A 50 2.77 -34.48 38.89
CA GLU A 50 1.77 -35.14 39.77
C GLU A 50 0.65 -35.77 38.93
N LEU A 51 0.13 -35.03 37.93
CA LEU A 51 -0.84 -35.53 36.96
C LEU A 51 -0.31 -36.74 36.16
N LEU A 52 0.97 -36.74 35.76
CA LEU A 52 1.59 -37.84 35.02
C LEU A 52 1.64 -39.13 35.85
N GLU A 53 1.87 -39.05 37.16
CA GLU A 53 1.85 -40.21 38.06
C GLU A 53 0.44 -40.76 38.28
N ILE A 54 -0.57 -39.88 38.37
CA ILE A 54 -1.98 -40.28 38.42
C ILE A 54 -2.36 -41.02 37.12
N LEU A 55 -1.99 -40.48 35.95
CA LEU A 55 -2.28 -41.08 34.63
C LEU A 55 -1.48 -42.36 34.33
N ARG A 56 -0.32 -42.56 34.96
CA ARG A 56 0.40 -43.85 34.92
C ARG A 56 -0.32 -44.94 35.73
N SER A 57 -1.12 -44.55 36.71
CA SER A 57 -1.85 -45.46 37.60
C SER A 57 -3.18 -45.94 37.02
N SER A 58 -3.63 -45.39 35.88
CA SER A 58 -4.91 -45.70 35.25
C SER A 58 -4.73 -46.39 33.89
N ALA A 59 -5.24 -47.62 33.79
CA ALA A 59 -5.16 -48.40 32.56
C ALA A 59 -6.02 -47.78 31.44
N GLY A 60 -5.42 -47.55 30.26
CA GLY A 60 -6.11 -47.15 29.03
C GLY A 60 -5.81 -45.73 28.52
N GLN A 61 -5.34 -44.81 29.36
CA GLN A 61 -5.18 -43.38 29.02
C GLN A 61 -3.87 -43.05 28.24
N LYS A 62 -3.49 -43.88 27.25
CA LYS A 62 -2.24 -43.74 26.46
C LYS A 62 -2.09 -42.36 25.79
N LEU A 63 -3.19 -41.73 25.37
CA LEU A 63 -3.20 -40.41 24.70
C LEU A 63 -2.97 -39.25 25.68
N GLU A 64 -3.59 -39.28 26.86
CA GLU A 64 -3.52 -38.23 27.88
C GLU A 64 -2.15 -38.22 28.56
N LEU A 65 -1.63 -39.42 28.88
CA LEU A 65 -0.25 -39.64 29.32
C LEU A 65 0.76 -39.03 28.33
N ALA A 66 0.51 -39.20 27.03
CA ALA A 66 1.34 -38.65 25.97
C ALA A 66 1.25 -37.12 25.92
N ARG A 67 0.05 -36.53 25.99
CA ARG A 67 -0.15 -35.07 26.05
C ARG A 67 0.56 -34.44 27.25
N CYS A 68 0.54 -35.09 28.41
CA CYS A 68 1.29 -34.62 29.58
C CYS A 68 2.81 -34.63 29.33
N HIS A 69 3.36 -35.67 28.70
CA HIS A 69 4.77 -35.65 28.26
C HIS A 69 5.08 -34.53 27.25
N ARG A 70 4.16 -34.15 26.35
CA ARG A 70 4.35 -32.97 25.49
C ARG A 70 4.42 -31.68 26.30
N PHE A 71 3.43 -31.43 27.17
CA PHE A 71 3.37 -30.21 27.97
C PHE A 71 4.54 -30.06 28.95
N ILE A 72 5.00 -31.16 29.58
CA ILE A 72 6.21 -31.17 30.42
C ILE A 72 7.44 -30.82 29.55
N GLY A 73 7.56 -31.41 28.35
CA GLY A 73 8.63 -31.08 27.41
C GLY A 73 8.64 -29.62 26.97
N GLU A 74 7.47 -29.02 26.76
CA GLU A 74 7.33 -27.59 26.43
C GLU A 74 7.68 -26.69 27.62
N ALA A 75 7.24 -27.01 28.84
CA ALA A 75 7.62 -26.23 30.02
C ALA A 75 9.15 -26.27 30.30
N TYR A 76 9.80 -27.43 30.12
CA TYR A 76 11.27 -27.51 30.20
C TYR A 76 11.99 -26.74 29.09
N LEU A 77 11.40 -26.61 27.90
CA LEU A 77 11.95 -25.80 26.81
C LEU A 77 11.95 -24.30 27.18
N GLU A 78 10.85 -23.79 27.74
CA GLU A 78 10.77 -22.39 28.21
C GLU A 78 11.70 -22.14 29.42
N LEU A 79 11.96 -23.16 30.25
CA LEU A 79 12.99 -23.17 31.31
C LEU A 79 14.44 -23.34 30.78
N ARG A 80 14.62 -23.53 29.46
CA ARG A 80 15.90 -23.79 28.77
C ARG A 80 16.61 -25.11 29.13
N ASP A 81 15.96 -26.06 29.79
CA ASP A 81 16.46 -27.42 29.95
C ASP A 81 16.15 -28.26 28.70
N ILE A 82 17.05 -28.16 27.72
CA ILE A 82 16.94 -28.83 26.42
C ILE A 82 16.92 -30.36 26.56
N ASP A 83 17.71 -30.94 27.46
CA ASP A 83 17.87 -32.40 27.51
C ASP A 83 16.76 -33.09 28.30
N THR A 84 16.17 -32.44 29.32
CA THR A 84 14.92 -32.93 29.95
C THR A 84 13.71 -32.68 29.05
N SER A 85 13.71 -31.59 28.27
CA SER A 85 12.73 -31.37 27.20
C SER A 85 12.80 -32.49 26.15
N LEU A 86 13.97 -32.75 25.55
CA LEU A 86 14.17 -33.83 24.56
C LEU A 86 13.75 -35.20 25.09
N ARG A 87 14.08 -35.54 26.35
CA ARG A 87 13.64 -36.79 26.99
C ARG A 87 12.11 -36.91 27.04
N ASN A 88 11.41 -35.84 27.40
CA ASN A 88 9.95 -35.84 27.47
C ASN A 88 9.28 -35.86 26.09
N VAL A 89 9.72 -35.04 25.13
CA VAL A 89 9.11 -34.99 23.79
C VAL A 89 9.40 -36.27 22.99
N ARG A 90 10.54 -36.94 23.21
CA ARG A 90 10.80 -38.30 22.66
C ARG A 90 9.88 -39.36 23.27
N SER A 91 9.59 -39.29 24.57
CA SER A 91 8.60 -40.16 25.24
C SER A 91 7.19 -39.93 24.69
N TYR A 92 6.79 -38.68 24.47
CA TYR A 92 5.55 -38.31 23.79
C TYR A 92 5.47 -38.94 22.39
N LEU A 93 6.49 -38.74 21.54
CA LEU A 93 6.53 -39.32 20.19
C LEU A 93 6.35 -40.85 20.23
N LYS A 94 7.06 -41.55 21.11
CA LYS A 94 6.97 -43.01 21.27
C LYS A 94 5.56 -43.49 21.68
N LEU A 95 4.80 -42.68 22.41
CA LEU A 95 3.42 -43.00 22.79
C LEU A 95 2.40 -42.74 21.66
N VAL A 96 2.66 -41.78 20.76
CA VAL A 96 1.70 -41.36 19.72
C VAL A 96 1.94 -41.93 18.33
N GLN A 97 3.14 -42.47 18.08
CA GLN A 97 3.59 -42.99 16.77
C GLN A 97 2.64 -44.01 16.12
N GLU A 98 1.86 -44.74 16.92
CA GLU A 98 0.92 -45.78 16.51
C GLU A 98 -0.57 -45.43 16.78
N THR A 99 -0.86 -44.27 17.36
CA THR A 99 -2.20 -43.96 17.90
C THR A 99 -2.85 -42.69 17.35
N SER A 100 -2.07 -41.72 16.87
CA SER A 100 -2.63 -40.52 16.24
C SER A 100 -1.58 -39.78 15.41
N ASP A 101 -1.79 -39.68 14.10
CA ASP A 101 -0.96 -38.83 13.24
C ASP A 101 -1.05 -37.34 13.62
N LEU A 102 -2.17 -36.88 14.18
CA LEU A 102 -2.35 -35.51 14.67
C LEU A 102 -1.43 -35.19 15.87
N GLU A 103 -1.36 -36.08 16.87
CA GLU A 103 -0.43 -35.89 17.98
C GLU A 103 1.03 -36.14 17.57
N LYS A 104 1.29 -36.99 16.58
CA LYS A 104 2.62 -37.18 15.94
C LYS A 104 3.07 -35.94 15.17
N GLN A 105 2.16 -35.23 14.48
CA GLN A 105 2.41 -33.93 13.86
C GLN A 105 2.82 -32.89 14.91
N ARG A 106 2.12 -32.86 16.05
CA ARG A 106 2.47 -32.01 17.21
C ARG A 106 3.82 -32.39 17.79
N ALA A 107 4.12 -33.69 17.94
CA ALA A 107 5.41 -34.19 18.42
C ALA A 107 6.58 -33.73 17.54
N TYR A 108 6.46 -33.84 16.21
CA TYR A 108 7.46 -33.30 15.29
C TYR A 108 7.56 -31.77 15.37
N THR A 109 6.45 -31.05 15.54
CA THR A 109 6.47 -29.58 15.72
C THR A 109 7.24 -29.18 16.98
N THR A 110 6.97 -29.84 18.12
CA THR A 110 7.67 -29.57 19.38
C THR A 110 9.14 -30.00 19.30
N LEU A 111 9.47 -31.15 18.70
CA LEU A 111 10.89 -31.53 18.46
C LEU A 111 11.63 -30.51 17.61
N GLY A 112 11.01 -29.95 16.57
CA GLY A 112 11.58 -28.87 15.77
C GLY A 112 11.95 -27.65 16.61
N ARG A 113 11.06 -27.23 17.55
CA ARG A 113 11.35 -26.13 18.49
C ARG A 113 12.52 -26.45 19.41
N VAL A 114 12.56 -27.65 20.00
CA VAL A 114 13.61 -28.04 20.94
C VAL A 114 14.98 -28.15 20.25
N TYR A 115 15.05 -28.68 19.03
CA TYR A 115 16.31 -28.73 18.28
C TYR A 115 16.77 -27.35 17.76
N ALA A 116 15.84 -26.42 17.47
CA ALA A 116 16.19 -25.04 17.16
C ALA A 116 16.79 -24.33 18.40
N ALA A 117 16.18 -24.49 19.58
CA ALA A 117 16.73 -23.96 20.83
C ALA A 117 18.05 -24.63 21.24
N LYS A 118 18.27 -25.91 20.89
CA LYS A 118 19.57 -26.59 21.06
C LYS A 118 20.65 -25.96 20.19
N TYR A 119 20.33 -25.60 18.94
CA TYR A 119 21.24 -24.83 18.08
C TYR A 119 21.56 -23.45 18.68
N ASP A 120 20.57 -22.76 19.26
CA ASP A 120 20.77 -21.44 19.87
C ASP A 120 21.69 -21.45 21.12
N ILE A 121 22.05 -22.64 21.63
CA ILE A 121 22.95 -22.85 22.77
C ILE A 121 24.28 -23.47 22.32
N GLU A 122 24.26 -24.44 21.41
CA GLU A 122 25.45 -25.20 20.99
C GLU A 122 26.12 -24.70 19.71
N GLY A 123 25.40 -23.94 18.86
CA GLY A 123 25.84 -23.60 17.51
C GLY A 123 25.97 -24.79 16.54
N THR A 124 25.60 -26.01 16.95
CA THR A 124 25.86 -27.26 16.21
C THR A 124 24.99 -27.38 14.95
N PRO A 125 25.55 -27.37 13.71
CA PRO A 125 24.76 -27.44 12.47
C PRO A 125 23.82 -28.66 12.42
N ASP A 126 24.28 -29.76 13.01
CA ASP A 126 23.54 -31.00 13.24
C ASP A 126 22.19 -30.80 13.95
N SER A 127 22.12 -29.92 14.95
CA SER A 127 20.89 -29.61 15.68
C SER A 127 19.92 -28.82 14.81
N LEU A 128 20.42 -27.85 14.03
CA LEU A 128 19.61 -27.05 13.12
C LEU A 128 19.07 -27.88 11.94
N HIS A 129 19.87 -28.82 11.41
CA HIS A 129 19.42 -29.76 10.40
C HIS A 129 18.29 -30.67 10.92
N LYS A 130 18.42 -31.19 12.14
CA LYS A 130 17.37 -31.98 12.81
C LYS A 130 16.09 -31.15 13.02
N ALA A 131 16.21 -29.88 13.41
CA ALA A 131 15.06 -28.97 13.54
C ALA A 131 14.29 -28.83 12.21
N ILE A 132 15.01 -28.56 11.11
CA ILE A 132 14.43 -28.44 9.76
C ILE A 132 13.78 -29.75 9.32
N GLN A 133 14.42 -30.91 9.58
CA GLN A 133 13.87 -32.22 9.27
C GLN A 133 12.52 -32.44 9.98
N PHE A 134 12.44 -32.18 11.29
CA PHE A 134 11.19 -32.35 12.04
C PHE A 134 10.08 -31.37 11.62
N TYR A 135 10.41 -30.10 11.36
CA TYR A 135 9.41 -29.15 10.84
C TYR A 135 8.87 -29.54 9.46
N ASN A 136 9.71 -30.04 8.56
CA ASN A 136 9.26 -30.55 7.26
C ASN A 136 8.38 -31.80 7.41
N SER A 137 8.71 -32.72 8.32
CA SER A 137 7.84 -33.88 8.64
C SER A 137 6.48 -33.45 9.21
N ALA A 138 6.45 -32.44 10.08
CA ALA A 138 5.21 -31.88 10.61
C ALA A 138 4.38 -31.14 9.55
N LEU A 139 5.03 -30.46 8.60
CA LEU A 139 4.37 -29.74 7.51
C LEU A 139 3.74 -30.68 6.48
N LEU A 140 4.39 -31.82 6.20
CA LEU A 140 3.82 -32.86 5.34
C LEU A 140 2.53 -33.45 5.92
N LEU A 141 2.51 -33.77 7.22
CA LEU A 141 1.30 -34.24 7.91
C LEU A 141 0.18 -33.17 7.91
N ALA A 142 0.52 -31.90 8.20
CA ALA A 142 -0.47 -30.81 8.18
C ALA A 142 -1.08 -30.57 6.77
N LEU A 143 -0.28 -30.72 5.71
CA LEU A 143 -0.77 -30.70 4.32
C LEU A 143 -1.66 -31.91 4.01
N GLN A 144 -1.33 -33.09 4.55
CA GLN A 144 -2.16 -34.29 4.37
C GLN A 144 -3.53 -34.15 5.05
N PHE A 145 -3.60 -33.61 6.28
CA PHE A 145 -4.88 -33.43 6.97
C PHE A 145 -5.85 -32.50 6.22
N GLU A 146 -5.35 -31.44 5.58
CA GLU A 146 -6.16 -30.55 4.74
C GLU A 146 -6.62 -31.22 3.44
N LYS A 147 -5.73 -31.99 2.79
CA LYS A 147 -6.04 -32.71 1.54
C LYS A 147 -7.06 -33.82 1.76
N ASP A 148 -6.84 -34.65 2.79
CA ASP A 148 -7.64 -35.85 3.08
C ASP A 148 -8.87 -35.51 3.95
N LYS A 149 -9.05 -34.22 4.33
CA LYS A 149 -10.13 -33.68 5.18
C LYS A 149 -10.28 -34.38 6.55
N LEU A 150 -9.15 -34.83 7.10
CA LEU A 150 -9.07 -35.56 8.39
C LEU A 150 -9.13 -34.62 9.61
N LEU A 151 -8.97 -33.31 9.39
CA LEU A 151 -9.11 -32.26 10.37
C LEU A 151 -9.94 -31.12 9.75
N ASP A 152 -10.44 -30.21 10.58
CA ASP A 152 -10.94 -28.93 10.09
C ASP A 152 -9.85 -28.23 9.25
N VAL A 153 -10.25 -27.79 8.05
CA VAL A 153 -9.41 -27.08 7.09
C VAL A 153 -8.84 -25.80 7.70
N GLU A 154 -9.59 -25.14 8.59
CA GLU A 154 -9.14 -23.94 9.30
C GLU A 154 -7.96 -24.25 10.25
N GLU A 155 -8.07 -25.35 11.02
CA GLU A 155 -7.05 -25.78 11.98
C GLU A 155 -5.79 -26.30 11.27
N ALA A 156 -5.95 -27.06 10.18
CA ALA A 156 -4.83 -27.52 9.36
C ALA A 156 -4.04 -26.35 8.75
N ARG A 157 -4.72 -25.30 8.28
CA ARG A 157 -4.10 -24.05 7.80
C ARG A 157 -3.37 -23.29 8.91
N LEU A 158 -3.95 -23.21 10.11
CA LEU A 158 -3.29 -22.55 11.25
C LEU A 158 -1.99 -23.27 11.64
N MET A 159 -2.01 -24.61 11.66
CA MET A 159 -0.81 -25.44 11.88
C MET A 159 0.24 -25.22 10.77
N ARG A 160 -0.18 -25.23 9.49
CA ARG A 160 0.71 -24.93 8.36
C ARG A 160 1.35 -23.53 8.47
N GLY A 161 0.58 -22.51 8.85
CA GLY A 161 1.07 -21.14 9.03
C GLY A 161 2.17 -21.07 10.10
N ARG A 162 1.92 -21.62 11.28
CA ARG A 162 2.89 -21.70 12.40
C ARG A 162 4.14 -22.51 12.04
N LEU A 163 4.02 -23.56 11.22
CA LEU A 163 5.17 -24.33 10.75
C LEU A 163 6.02 -23.58 9.71
N LEU A 164 5.39 -22.87 8.78
CA LEU A 164 6.09 -22.02 7.82
C LEU A 164 6.82 -20.86 8.53
N TYR A 165 6.19 -20.26 9.54
CA TYR A 165 6.86 -19.29 10.44
C TYR A 165 8.09 -19.91 11.13
N ASN A 166 7.98 -21.09 11.73
CA ASN A 166 9.13 -21.75 12.37
C ASN A 166 10.26 -22.13 11.38
N LEU A 167 9.93 -22.46 10.13
CA LEU A 167 10.90 -22.71 9.05
C LEU A 167 11.59 -21.42 8.56
N ALA A 168 10.92 -20.26 8.67
CA ALA A 168 11.54 -18.97 8.46
C ALA A 168 12.59 -18.68 9.55
N LEU A 169 12.21 -18.87 10.82
CA LEU A 169 13.11 -18.66 11.96
C LEU A 169 14.34 -19.57 11.94
N THR A 170 14.25 -20.80 11.41
CA THR A 170 15.45 -21.64 11.19
C THR A 170 16.24 -21.28 9.93
N SER A 171 15.63 -20.59 8.96
CA SER A 171 16.33 -20.04 7.80
C SER A 171 17.16 -18.80 8.15
N GLN A 172 16.64 -17.89 8.99
CA GLN A 172 17.41 -16.78 9.58
C GLN A 172 18.65 -17.28 10.34
N ARG A 173 18.51 -18.36 11.14
CA ARG A 173 19.64 -19.00 11.85
C ARG A 173 20.78 -19.46 10.91
N THR A 174 20.47 -19.78 9.65
CA THR A 174 21.48 -20.09 8.61
C THR A 174 21.99 -18.85 7.84
N ARG A 175 21.73 -17.62 8.31
CA ARG A 175 21.92 -16.34 7.57
C ARG A 175 21.28 -16.35 6.17
N ASN A 176 20.15 -17.05 6.01
CA ASN A 176 19.44 -17.20 4.74
C ASN A 176 18.11 -16.41 4.76
N ASP A 177 18.18 -15.09 4.90
CA ASP A 177 17.01 -14.21 4.92
C ASP A 177 16.16 -14.33 3.64
N LYS A 178 16.79 -14.53 2.48
CA LYS A 178 16.08 -14.79 1.21
C LYS A 178 15.29 -16.10 1.22
N GLY A 179 15.73 -17.10 1.99
CA GLY A 179 14.95 -18.31 2.29
C GLY A 179 13.84 -18.05 3.32
N SER A 180 14.16 -17.29 4.38
CA SER A 180 13.21 -16.89 5.42
C SER A 180 12.00 -16.15 4.85
N ILE A 181 12.23 -15.11 4.05
CA ILE A 181 11.19 -14.30 3.40
C ILE A 181 10.20 -15.18 2.62
N LYS A 182 10.67 -16.17 1.85
CA LYS A 182 9.80 -17.11 1.12
C LYS A 182 8.93 -17.98 2.03
N TYR A 183 9.40 -18.31 3.23
CA TYR A 183 8.60 -19.02 4.22
C TYR A 183 7.59 -18.09 4.93
N LEU A 184 8.00 -16.86 5.28
CA LEU A 184 7.14 -15.84 5.88
C LEU A 184 6.00 -15.42 4.95
N GLU A 185 6.27 -15.16 3.66
CA GLU A 185 5.27 -14.83 2.66
C GLU A 185 4.24 -15.97 2.48
N ARG A 186 4.69 -17.23 2.50
CA ARG A 186 3.81 -18.41 2.47
C ARG A 186 3.02 -18.58 3.77
N ALA A 187 3.59 -18.22 4.92
CA ALA A 187 2.89 -18.20 6.21
C ALA A 187 1.80 -17.12 6.22
N ILE A 188 2.12 -15.87 5.85
CA ILE A 188 1.18 -14.75 5.67
C ILE A 188 0.04 -15.12 4.73
N TYR A 189 0.35 -15.69 3.56
CA TYR A 189 -0.65 -16.15 2.60
C TYR A 189 -1.59 -17.18 3.23
N THR A 190 -1.05 -18.18 3.94
CA THR A 190 -1.83 -19.25 4.58
C THR A 190 -2.69 -18.73 5.73
N LEU A 191 -2.17 -17.81 6.55
CA LEU A 191 -2.87 -17.23 7.70
C LEU A 191 -3.97 -16.24 7.28
N ARG A 192 -3.78 -15.48 6.20
CA ARG A 192 -4.82 -14.60 5.63
C ARG A 192 -6.06 -15.37 5.14
N GLN A 193 -5.93 -16.65 4.76
CA GLN A 193 -7.08 -17.53 4.44
C GLN A 193 -7.95 -17.91 5.66
N LEU A 194 -7.64 -17.40 6.85
CA LEU A 194 -8.40 -17.60 8.10
C LEU A 194 -9.11 -16.32 8.58
N SER A 195 -9.13 -15.25 7.78
CA SER A 195 -9.88 -14.03 8.09
C SER A 195 -11.39 -14.32 8.14
N GLY A 196 -12.08 -13.85 9.18
CA GLY A 196 -13.52 -14.06 9.38
C GLY A 196 -13.93 -15.46 9.87
N THR A 197 -12.98 -16.35 10.15
CA THR A 197 -13.22 -17.70 10.69
C THR A 197 -13.31 -17.71 12.22
N LYS A 198 -13.67 -18.86 12.84
CA LYS A 198 -13.63 -19.02 14.31
C LYS A 198 -12.22 -18.86 14.90
N LEU A 199 -11.19 -19.02 14.07
CA LEU A 199 -9.77 -18.90 14.41
C LEU A 199 -9.17 -17.51 14.11
N ASP A 200 -9.96 -16.56 13.57
CA ASP A 200 -9.54 -15.21 13.17
C ASP A 200 -8.72 -14.46 14.23
N LYS A 201 -9.12 -14.54 15.51
CA LYS A 201 -8.38 -13.92 16.63
C LYS A 201 -6.96 -14.49 16.81
N GLU A 202 -6.77 -15.77 16.53
CA GLU A 202 -5.49 -16.47 16.66
C GLU A 202 -4.65 -16.32 15.40
N SER A 203 -5.25 -16.46 14.22
CA SER A 203 -4.57 -16.23 12.94
C SER A 203 -4.07 -14.79 12.83
N LYS A 204 -4.81 -13.78 13.32
CA LYS A 204 -4.33 -12.38 13.44
C LYS A 204 -3.16 -12.22 14.42
N SER A 205 -3.11 -13.02 15.48
CA SER A 205 -1.97 -13.01 16.41
C SER A 205 -0.70 -13.55 15.75
N ASP A 206 -0.81 -14.67 15.03
CA ASP A 206 0.32 -15.29 14.33
C ASP A 206 0.73 -14.47 13.09
N LEU A 207 -0.24 -13.90 12.37
CA LEU A 207 -0.03 -13.03 11.21
C LEU A 207 0.70 -11.75 11.60
N TYR A 208 0.34 -11.14 12.73
CA TYR A 208 1.07 -9.98 13.28
C TYR A 208 2.56 -10.33 13.50
N ASN A 209 2.85 -11.42 14.22
CA ASN A 209 4.23 -11.85 14.47
C ASN A 209 4.98 -12.11 13.15
N THR A 210 4.33 -12.80 12.20
CA THR A 210 4.91 -13.12 10.87
C THR A 210 5.21 -11.86 10.05
N LEU A 211 4.41 -10.80 10.18
CA LEU A 211 4.64 -9.52 9.50
C LEU A 211 5.76 -8.69 10.15
N CYS A 212 5.94 -8.79 11.48
CA CYS A 212 7.10 -8.21 12.16
C CYS A 212 8.41 -8.87 11.68
N GLU A 213 8.48 -10.20 11.73
CA GLU A 213 9.63 -10.97 11.21
C GLU A 213 9.92 -10.68 9.73
N LEU A 214 8.88 -10.50 8.91
CA LEU A 214 9.05 -10.13 7.50
C LEU A 214 9.64 -8.72 7.34
N SER A 215 9.28 -7.78 8.23
CA SER A 215 9.87 -6.45 8.25
C SER A 215 11.37 -6.49 8.58
N GLU A 216 11.76 -7.30 9.55
CA GLU A 216 13.17 -7.43 9.97
C GLU A 216 13.99 -8.15 8.89
N ALA A 217 13.54 -9.30 8.40
CA ALA A 217 14.22 -10.07 7.36
C ALA A 217 14.36 -9.30 6.03
N ARG A 218 13.36 -8.50 5.63
CA ARG A 218 13.46 -7.59 4.47
C ARG A 218 14.41 -6.42 4.75
N GLY A 219 14.46 -5.92 5.98
CA GLY A 219 15.44 -4.92 6.42
C GLY A 219 16.89 -5.41 6.29
N HIS A 220 17.18 -6.66 6.69
CA HIS A 220 18.51 -7.27 6.55
C HIS A 220 19.01 -7.31 5.10
N ILE A 221 18.12 -7.62 4.13
CA ILE A 221 18.46 -7.63 2.70
C ILE A 221 18.33 -6.26 2.01
N GLN A 222 18.21 -5.18 2.80
CA GLN A 222 18.02 -3.79 2.36
C GLN A 222 16.75 -3.50 1.53
N ASP A 223 15.75 -4.38 1.52
CA ASP A 223 14.42 -4.09 0.97
C ASP A 223 13.62 -3.23 1.96
N PHE A 224 14.04 -1.97 2.12
CA PHE A 224 13.37 -0.99 2.98
C PHE A 224 11.91 -0.75 2.55
N THR A 225 11.61 -0.92 1.26
CA THR A 225 10.26 -0.82 0.69
C THR A 225 9.34 -1.90 1.24
N GLY A 226 9.69 -3.17 1.00
CA GLY A 226 8.91 -4.30 1.47
C GLY A 226 8.96 -4.48 2.98
N ALA A 227 10.01 -4.01 3.66
CA ALA A 227 10.06 -3.92 5.12
C ALA A 227 9.04 -2.90 5.66
N ALA A 228 9.01 -1.68 5.11
CA ALA A 228 8.04 -0.66 5.49
C ALA A 228 6.60 -1.05 5.15
N GLU A 229 6.37 -1.88 4.12
CA GLU A 229 5.07 -2.49 3.82
C GLU A 229 4.67 -3.54 4.87
N ALA A 230 5.58 -4.46 5.22
CA ALA A 230 5.34 -5.47 6.25
C ALA A 230 5.04 -4.83 7.62
N ALA A 231 5.80 -3.80 8.02
CA ALA A 231 5.56 -3.04 9.24
C ALA A 231 4.20 -2.29 9.22
N LYS A 232 3.76 -1.76 8.07
CA LYS A 232 2.43 -1.14 7.93
C LYS A 232 1.31 -2.17 8.05
N ALA A 233 1.47 -3.35 7.49
CA ALA A 233 0.51 -4.44 7.65
C ALA A 233 0.46 -4.94 9.10
N ALA A 234 1.61 -5.10 9.77
CA ALA A 234 1.65 -5.38 11.22
C ALA A 234 0.93 -4.27 12.03
N LEU A 235 1.13 -3.00 11.66
CA LEU A 235 0.43 -1.87 12.26
C LEU A 235 -1.08 -1.90 12.00
N ALA A 236 -1.54 -2.36 10.84
CA ALA A 236 -2.97 -2.54 10.54
C ALA A 236 -3.60 -3.59 11.48
N ILE A 237 -2.96 -4.76 11.65
CA ILE A 237 -3.41 -5.78 12.61
C ILE A 237 -3.33 -5.26 14.06
N GLY A 238 -2.32 -4.46 14.41
CA GLY A 238 -2.22 -3.77 15.71
C GLY A 238 -3.31 -2.70 15.92
N ARG A 239 -3.75 -2.03 14.84
CA ARG A 239 -4.92 -1.12 14.86
C ARG A 239 -6.20 -1.91 15.10
N GLU A 240 -6.46 -2.93 14.29
CA GLU A 240 -7.66 -3.77 14.35
C GLU A 240 -7.83 -4.48 15.70
N THR A 241 -6.79 -5.20 16.17
CA THR A 241 -6.80 -5.93 17.46
C THR A 241 -6.79 -5.01 18.69
N LYS A 242 -6.77 -3.69 18.49
CA LYS A 242 -6.73 -2.64 19.53
C LYS A 242 -5.57 -2.75 20.54
N ASN A 243 -4.56 -3.57 20.23
CA ASN A 243 -3.41 -3.81 21.11
C ASN A 243 -2.39 -2.67 21.00
N SER A 244 -2.23 -1.91 22.08
CA SER A 244 -1.34 -0.73 22.14
C SER A 244 0.16 -1.09 22.07
N ALA A 245 0.57 -2.21 22.68
CA ALA A 245 1.96 -2.69 22.61
C ALA A 245 2.37 -3.00 21.16
N ARG A 246 1.51 -3.72 20.43
CA ARG A 246 1.68 -4.07 19.02
C ARG A 246 1.74 -2.84 18.10
N ARG A 247 0.92 -1.81 18.38
CA ARG A 247 1.01 -0.53 17.65
C ARG A 247 2.37 0.15 17.86
N GLY A 248 2.90 0.13 19.08
CA GLY A 248 4.21 0.69 19.40
C GLY A 248 5.36 -0.03 18.69
N GLU A 249 5.35 -1.36 18.74
CA GLU A 249 6.32 -2.22 18.05
C GLU A 249 6.26 -2.06 16.52
N ALA A 250 5.08 -2.09 15.91
CA ALA A 250 4.95 -1.91 14.46
C ALA A 250 5.38 -0.50 13.99
N TYR A 251 5.13 0.55 14.77
CA TYR A 251 5.70 1.88 14.49
C TYR A 251 7.23 1.93 14.68
N MET A 252 7.79 1.14 15.61
CA MET A 252 9.25 1.03 15.79
C MET A 252 9.90 0.35 14.58
N LEU A 253 9.34 -0.76 14.11
CA LEU A 253 9.81 -1.48 12.92
C LEU A 253 9.69 -0.64 11.64
N LEU A 254 8.58 0.10 11.47
CA LEU A 254 8.43 1.07 10.39
C LEU A 254 9.51 2.17 10.47
N GLY A 255 9.85 2.60 11.69
CA GLY A 255 10.97 3.49 11.95
C GLY A 255 12.31 2.93 11.47
N VAL A 256 12.65 1.70 11.88
CA VAL A 256 13.89 1.02 11.47
C VAL A 256 13.94 0.81 9.95
N ALA A 257 12.83 0.41 9.32
CA ALA A 257 12.74 0.30 7.86
C ALA A 257 13.03 1.64 7.15
N PHE A 258 12.53 2.76 7.67
CA PHE A 258 12.89 4.08 7.14
C PHE A 258 14.37 4.44 7.39
N MET A 259 15.00 3.98 8.48
CA MET A 259 16.45 4.17 8.67
C MET A 259 17.27 3.38 7.65
N VAL A 260 16.92 2.12 7.36
CA VAL A 260 17.55 1.34 6.28
C VAL A 260 17.38 2.04 4.92
N GLY A 261 16.19 2.60 4.67
CA GLY A 261 15.91 3.41 3.48
C GLY A 261 16.45 4.86 3.49
N SER A 262 17.37 5.20 4.41
CA SER A 262 17.96 6.55 4.61
C SER A 262 16.96 7.71 4.74
N GLN A 263 15.72 7.41 5.12
CA GLN A 263 14.61 8.36 5.33
C GLN A 263 14.59 8.82 6.79
N TRP A 264 15.67 9.48 7.24
CA TRP A 264 15.94 9.83 8.65
C TRP A 264 14.77 10.55 9.35
N LYS A 265 14.09 11.44 8.61
CA LYS A 265 12.95 12.20 9.13
C LYS A 265 11.70 11.35 9.31
N ASP A 266 11.35 10.54 8.32
CA ASP A 266 10.20 9.63 8.38
C ASP A 266 10.44 8.56 9.47
N ALA A 267 11.69 8.11 9.62
CA ALA A 267 12.12 7.29 10.75
C ALA A 267 11.90 7.98 12.10
N ARG A 268 12.36 9.24 12.28
CA ARG A 268 12.14 10.01 13.51
C ARG A 268 10.65 10.23 13.80
N GLN A 269 9.82 10.41 12.78
CA GLN A 269 8.36 10.54 12.94
C GLN A 269 7.74 9.21 13.40
N ALA A 270 8.03 8.09 12.72
CA ALA A 270 7.54 6.77 13.11
C ALA A 270 8.00 6.35 14.53
N LEU A 271 9.26 6.60 14.87
CA LEU A 271 9.81 6.32 16.21
C LEU A 271 9.21 7.23 17.30
N ASN A 272 8.78 8.46 16.97
CA ASN A 272 8.00 9.28 17.92
C ASN A 272 6.56 8.77 18.09
N HIS A 273 5.91 8.25 17.05
CA HIS A 273 4.61 7.58 17.20
C HIS A 273 4.74 6.30 18.04
N ALA A 274 5.79 5.49 17.86
CA ALA A 274 6.09 4.35 18.72
C ALA A 274 6.26 4.78 20.19
N ARG A 275 6.94 5.92 20.45
CA ARG A 275 7.16 6.46 21.80
C ARG A 275 5.87 6.75 22.57
N VAL A 276 4.75 7.05 21.89
CA VAL A 276 3.43 7.22 22.54
C VAL A 276 2.97 5.92 23.21
N TYR A 277 3.31 4.77 22.64
CA TYR A 277 2.92 3.45 23.13
C TYR A 277 3.97 2.79 24.05
N ALA A 278 5.13 3.42 24.25
CA ALA A 278 6.29 2.86 24.96
C ALA A 278 6.00 2.34 26.38
N LYS A 279 5.03 2.94 27.09
CA LYS A 279 4.58 2.47 28.42
C LYS A 279 4.03 1.03 28.38
N ASN A 280 3.43 0.62 27.26
CA ASN A 280 2.79 -0.69 27.08
C ASN A 280 3.70 -1.70 26.36
N MET A 281 4.88 -1.29 25.89
CA MET A 281 5.84 -2.18 25.23
C MET A 281 6.73 -2.90 26.23
N ASP A 282 7.18 -4.10 25.87
CA ASP A 282 8.20 -4.87 26.59
C ASP A 282 9.46 -4.01 26.82
N GLU A 283 10.09 -4.13 27.98
CA GLU A 283 11.23 -3.30 28.36
C GLU A 283 12.43 -3.36 27.39
N PRO A 284 12.86 -4.54 26.86
CA PRO A 284 13.92 -4.59 25.85
C PRO A 284 13.55 -3.80 24.58
N LYS A 285 12.29 -3.90 24.12
CA LYS A 285 11.80 -3.17 22.94
C LYS A 285 11.70 -1.67 23.21
N ARG A 286 11.32 -1.28 24.44
CA ARG A 286 11.31 0.11 24.90
C ARG A 286 12.72 0.72 24.88
N ASN A 287 13.72 -0.04 25.31
CA ASN A 287 15.12 0.40 25.31
C ASN A 287 15.68 0.49 23.87
N SER A 288 15.38 -0.49 23.01
CA SER A 288 15.70 -0.43 21.57
C SER A 288 15.04 0.77 20.89
N LEU A 289 13.77 1.04 21.15
CA LEU A 289 13.05 2.22 20.65
C LEU A 289 13.75 3.54 21.05
N ILE A 290 14.20 3.67 22.31
CA ILE A 290 14.94 4.84 22.77
C ILE A 290 16.30 4.95 22.05
N LYS A 291 17.00 3.83 21.83
CA LYS A 291 18.26 3.77 21.06
C LYS A 291 18.04 4.24 19.62
N TYR A 292 17.09 3.65 18.91
CA TYR A 292 16.77 3.99 17.51
C TYR A 292 16.32 5.44 17.37
N LEU A 293 15.46 5.95 18.27
CA LEU A 293 15.02 7.34 18.22
C LEU A 293 16.18 8.34 18.43
N LYS A 294 17.10 8.07 19.36
CA LYS A 294 18.33 8.86 19.53
C LYS A 294 19.19 8.83 18.25
N CYS A 295 19.34 7.67 17.62
CA CYS A 295 20.12 7.52 16.39
C CYS A 295 19.48 8.24 15.19
N ALA A 296 18.17 8.12 14.99
CA ALA A 296 17.45 8.82 13.92
C ALA A 296 17.55 10.36 14.03
N ILE A 297 17.45 10.90 15.25
CA ILE A 297 17.63 12.34 15.52
C ILE A 297 19.05 12.81 15.15
N ARG A 298 20.08 12.02 15.50
CA ARG A 298 21.48 12.31 15.15
C ARG A 298 21.72 12.27 13.64
N LEU A 299 21.28 11.20 12.99
CA LEU A 299 21.47 10.98 11.54
C LEU A 299 20.76 12.05 10.70
N GLU A 300 19.53 12.43 11.07
CA GLU A 300 18.83 13.56 10.42
C GLU A 300 19.65 14.85 10.55
N ARG A 301 20.15 15.18 11.75
CA ARG A 301 20.92 16.40 12.02
C ARG A 301 22.25 16.44 11.25
N TRP A 302 23.03 15.35 11.25
CA TRP A 302 24.31 15.33 10.54
C TRP A 302 24.14 15.32 9.02
N HIS A 303 23.11 14.65 8.51
CA HIS A 303 22.77 14.68 7.09
C HIS A 303 22.27 16.07 6.64
N GLU A 304 21.60 16.84 7.52
CA GLU A 304 21.32 18.26 7.26
C GLU A 304 22.59 19.14 7.26
N LEU A 305 23.55 18.89 8.15
CA LEU A 305 24.85 19.60 8.20
C LEU A 305 25.74 19.28 6.98
N LEU A 306 25.81 18.03 6.54
CA LEU A 306 26.50 17.68 5.27
C LEU A 306 25.89 18.45 4.08
N ARG A 307 24.57 18.63 4.07
CA ARG A 307 23.83 19.40 3.05
C ARG A 307 23.94 20.91 3.19
N SER A 308 24.37 21.46 4.33
CA SER A 308 24.64 22.91 4.47
C SER A 308 25.99 23.31 3.90
N GLY A 309 26.94 22.37 3.81
CA GLY A 309 28.29 22.60 3.29
C GLY A 309 29.25 23.21 4.31
N GLU A 310 29.00 22.98 5.60
CA GLU A 310 29.87 23.41 6.70
C GLU A 310 31.19 22.61 6.76
N SER A 311 32.21 23.19 7.39
CA SER A 311 33.53 22.57 7.57
C SER A 311 33.47 21.35 8.50
N GLY A 312 34.19 20.28 8.13
CA GLY A 312 34.24 19.04 8.93
C GLY A 312 33.46 17.87 8.35
N GLN A 313 33.17 17.87 7.04
CA GLN A 313 32.41 16.80 6.36
C GLN A 313 32.93 15.39 6.65
N ASN A 314 34.25 15.19 6.68
CA ASN A 314 34.86 13.89 6.98
C ASN A 314 34.55 13.41 8.42
N GLU A 315 34.55 14.30 9.43
CA GLU A 315 34.11 13.93 10.78
C GLU A 315 32.59 13.69 10.88
N LEU A 316 31.79 14.27 9.98
CA LEU A 316 30.35 13.99 9.92
C LEU A 316 30.08 12.61 9.30
N PHE A 317 30.85 12.20 8.28
CA PHE A 317 30.80 10.86 7.71
C PHE A 317 31.21 9.78 8.72
N GLU A 318 32.28 10.01 9.48
CA GLU A 318 32.71 9.18 10.63
C GLU A 318 31.55 8.95 11.61
N LYS A 319 30.98 10.03 12.16
CA LYS A 319 29.88 10.00 13.15
C LYS A 319 28.58 9.37 12.60
N ILE A 320 28.31 9.53 11.30
CA ILE A 320 27.20 8.87 10.60
C ILE A 320 27.44 7.36 10.56
N GLY A 321 28.63 6.91 10.14
CA GLY A 321 29.02 5.50 10.13
C GLY A 321 28.82 4.84 11.51
N ASP A 322 29.40 5.42 12.56
CA ASP A 322 29.31 4.90 13.93
C ASP A 322 27.87 4.72 14.43
N THR A 323 26.98 5.60 13.97
CA THR A 323 25.57 5.62 14.38
C THR A 323 24.70 4.72 13.50
N LEU A 324 25.13 4.42 12.28
CA LEU A 324 24.55 3.36 11.45
C LEU A 324 24.93 1.98 12.00
N ILE A 325 26.17 1.79 12.47
CA ILE A 325 26.58 0.58 13.22
C ILE A 325 25.77 0.43 14.51
N GLN A 326 25.54 1.51 15.29
CA GLN A 326 24.65 1.46 16.45
C GLN A 326 23.21 0.99 16.15
N VAL A 327 22.76 1.03 14.89
CA VAL A 327 21.43 0.61 14.44
C VAL A 327 21.46 -0.75 13.71
N GLY A 328 22.63 -1.26 13.33
CA GLY A 328 22.79 -2.49 12.53
C GLY A 328 22.77 -2.28 11.02
N ILE A 329 23.02 -1.05 10.53
CA ILE A 329 22.97 -0.70 9.10
C ILE A 329 24.40 -0.74 8.52
N HIS A 330 24.99 -1.92 8.52
CA HIS A 330 26.40 -2.18 8.19
C HIS A 330 26.84 -1.61 6.83
N LEU A 331 26.12 -1.93 5.75
CA LEU A 331 26.49 -1.46 4.40
C LEU A 331 26.41 0.08 4.26
N GLY A 332 25.41 0.71 4.88
CA GLY A 332 25.30 2.18 4.90
C GLY A 332 26.42 2.85 5.73
N ALA A 333 26.91 2.18 6.77
CA ALA A 333 28.09 2.63 7.50
C ALA A 333 29.36 2.52 6.64
N ILE A 334 29.54 1.42 5.92
CA ILE A 334 30.65 1.24 4.95
C ILE A 334 30.62 2.34 3.88
N GLU A 335 29.46 2.68 3.33
CA GLU A 335 29.30 3.81 2.39
C GLU A 335 29.69 5.15 3.02
N ALA A 336 29.26 5.41 4.26
CA ALA A 336 29.61 6.64 4.98
C ALA A 336 31.13 6.73 5.25
N TYR A 337 31.75 5.68 5.80
CA TYR A 337 33.19 5.66 6.05
C TYR A 337 34.02 5.79 4.75
N LYS A 338 33.58 5.17 3.64
CA LYS A 338 34.23 5.29 2.33
C LYS A 338 34.03 6.65 1.64
N ALA A 339 33.12 7.49 2.12
CA ALA A 339 32.95 8.87 1.63
C ALA A 339 33.97 9.86 2.21
N ILE A 340 34.84 9.41 3.14
CA ILE A 340 35.92 10.23 3.72
C ILE A 340 37.06 10.37 2.70
N ASP A 341 37.41 11.63 2.39
CA ASP A 341 38.41 11.98 1.37
C ASP A 341 39.83 11.46 1.72
N GLU A 342 40.37 10.52 0.94
CA GLU A 342 41.63 9.81 1.25
C GLU A 342 42.87 10.73 1.38
N PRO A 343 43.08 11.77 0.55
CA PRO A 343 44.20 12.72 0.71
C PRO A 343 44.07 13.68 1.91
N PHE A 344 42.86 13.88 2.45
CA PHE A 344 42.66 14.47 3.77
C PHE A 344 43.00 13.45 4.86
N ALA A 345 42.53 12.22 4.69
CA ALA A 345 42.66 11.15 5.67
C ALA A 345 44.13 10.75 5.93
N GLN A 346 44.95 10.72 4.88
CA GLN A 346 46.42 10.53 4.94
C GLN A 346 47.17 11.55 5.83
N LYS A 347 46.53 12.66 6.24
CA LYS A 347 47.11 13.68 7.13
C LYS A 347 46.67 13.53 8.59
N CYS A 348 45.91 12.49 8.94
CA CYS A 348 45.35 12.29 10.27
C CYS A 348 45.46 10.82 10.71
N LYS A 349 46.09 10.55 11.87
CA LYS A 349 46.15 9.21 12.48
C LYS A 349 44.77 8.53 12.61
N ARG A 350 43.68 9.30 12.67
CA ARG A 350 42.29 8.79 12.68
C ARG A 350 41.93 7.90 11.48
N TYR A 351 42.58 8.03 10.31
CA TYR A 351 42.20 7.20 9.16
C TYR A 351 42.52 5.71 9.34
N ALA A 352 43.52 5.37 10.16
CA ALA A 352 43.76 3.99 10.59
C ALA A 352 42.52 3.42 11.29
N ALA A 353 41.95 4.17 12.25
CA ALA A 353 40.73 3.76 12.95
C ALA A 353 39.52 3.63 12.00
N VAL A 354 39.35 4.56 11.04
CA VAL A 354 38.30 4.45 10.01
C VAL A 354 38.47 3.19 9.14
N CYS A 355 39.69 2.83 8.76
CA CYS A 355 39.96 1.57 8.06
C CYS A 355 39.61 0.35 8.92
N GLY A 356 39.93 0.39 10.22
CA GLY A 356 39.53 -0.63 11.20
C GLY A 356 38.02 -0.77 11.34
N SER A 357 37.27 0.35 11.43
CA SER A 357 35.81 0.34 11.48
C SER A 357 35.17 -0.22 10.22
N ILE A 358 35.73 0.06 9.02
CA ILE A 358 35.29 -0.58 7.77
C ILE A 358 35.56 -2.09 7.82
N ALA A 359 36.75 -2.50 8.27
CA ALA A 359 37.14 -3.90 8.34
C ALA A 359 36.29 -4.72 9.33
N GLU A 360 36.03 -4.17 10.52
CA GLU A 360 35.13 -4.74 11.53
C GLU A 360 33.70 -4.86 11.00
N THR A 361 33.20 -3.84 10.30
CA THR A 361 31.88 -3.88 9.66
C THR A 361 31.76 -4.97 8.58
N TYR A 362 32.84 -5.23 7.82
CA TYR A 362 32.91 -6.37 6.90
C TYR A 362 33.00 -7.72 7.62
N ALA A 363 33.67 -7.78 8.78
CA ALA A 363 33.76 -9.00 9.59
C ALA A 363 32.41 -9.40 10.21
N ASP A 364 31.58 -8.43 10.62
CA ASP A 364 30.19 -8.64 11.08
C ASP A 364 29.33 -9.30 9.97
N LEU A 365 29.44 -8.76 8.76
CA LEU A 365 28.79 -9.29 7.54
C LEU A 365 29.32 -10.68 7.14
N ALA A 366 30.43 -11.14 7.76
CA ALA A 366 31.18 -12.35 7.43
C ALA A 366 31.87 -12.30 6.05
N GLU A 367 32.11 -11.11 5.51
CA GLU A 367 32.88 -10.88 4.28
C GLU A 367 34.39 -10.79 4.60
N TYR A 368 34.92 -11.87 5.18
CA TYR A 368 36.27 -11.91 5.78
C TYR A 368 37.43 -11.58 4.83
N VAL A 369 37.21 -11.66 3.50
CA VAL A 369 38.20 -11.28 2.48
C VAL A 369 38.27 -9.75 2.33
N GLU A 370 37.13 -9.05 2.33
CA GLU A 370 37.11 -7.58 2.35
C GLU A 370 37.62 -7.06 3.71
N ALA A 371 37.21 -7.70 4.82
CA ALA A 371 37.74 -7.37 6.15
C ALA A 371 39.28 -7.46 6.20
N GLU A 372 39.87 -8.53 5.64
CA GLU A 372 41.33 -8.68 5.55
C GLU A 372 41.99 -7.54 4.75
N ILE A 373 41.41 -7.14 3.61
CA ILE A 373 41.92 -6.02 2.79
C ILE A 373 41.90 -4.70 3.60
N TRP A 374 40.83 -4.42 4.34
CA TRP A 374 40.71 -3.18 5.11
C TRP A 374 41.55 -3.16 6.39
N TYR A 375 41.73 -4.30 7.08
CA TYR A 375 42.72 -4.41 8.17
C TYR A 375 44.16 -4.28 7.68
N LEU A 376 44.51 -4.84 6.51
CA LEU A 376 45.83 -4.61 5.90
C LEU A 376 46.02 -3.13 5.51
N LYS A 377 44.97 -2.46 5.05
CA LYS A 377 44.99 -1.00 4.79
C LYS A 377 45.17 -0.20 6.09
N GLU A 378 44.55 -0.60 7.20
CA GLU A 378 44.80 -0.01 8.52
C GLU A 378 46.27 -0.13 8.92
N VAL A 379 46.89 -1.30 8.78
CA VAL A 379 48.32 -1.50 9.08
C VAL A 379 49.20 -0.51 8.31
N THR A 380 48.90 -0.24 7.03
CA THR A 380 49.69 0.72 6.22
C THR A 380 49.58 2.19 6.65
N TYR A 381 48.62 2.53 7.52
CA TYR A 381 48.41 3.88 8.05
C TYR A 381 48.73 4.02 9.56
N ARG A 382 49.19 2.94 10.21
CA ARG A 382 49.75 2.98 11.56
C ARG A 382 51.27 3.14 11.51
N ASN A 383 51.85 3.64 12.60
CA ASN A 383 53.29 3.79 12.76
C ASN A 383 53.86 2.44 13.23
N GLU A 384 55.11 2.13 12.90
CA GLU A 384 55.74 0.86 13.30
C GLU A 384 55.85 0.71 14.83
N ASP A 385 55.76 1.81 15.58
CA ASP A 385 55.73 1.86 17.05
C ASP A 385 54.32 1.83 17.69
N ASP A 386 53.23 1.84 16.91
CA ASP A 386 51.85 1.74 17.44
C ASP A 386 51.51 0.26 17.81
N TYR A 387 52.38 -0.38 18.60
CA TYR A 387 52.42 -1.85 18.83
C TYR A 387 51.14 -2.44 19.41
N GLU A 388 50.44 -1.70 20.28
CA GLU A 388 49.28 -2.17 21.03
C GLU A 388 48.07 -2.34 20.12
N GLU A 389 47.79 -1.36 19.25
CA GLU A 389 46.74 -1.51 18.24
C GLU A 389 47.14 -2.45 17.11
N LEU A 390 48.42 -2.48 16.70
CA LEU A 390 48.90 -3.46 15.72
C LEU A 390 48.66 -4.90 16.20
N CYS A 391 48.81 -5.19 17.50
CA CYS A 391 48.42 -6.49 18.07
C CYS A 391 46.92 -6.78 17.88
N SER A 392 46.05 -5.78 18.09
CA SER A 392 44.60 -5.93 17.88
C SER A 392 44.26 -6.19 16.41
N VAL A 393 44.86 -5.45 15.48
CA VAL A 393 44.64 -5.59 14.04
C VAL A 393 45.14 -6.95 13.54
N TYR A 394 46.32 -7.41 13.97
CA TYR A 394 46.82 -8.74 13.59
C TYR A 394 45.99 -9.89 14.19
N LEU A 395 45.44 -9.74 15.40
CA LEU A 395 44.47 -10.71 15.94
C LEU A 395 43.18 -10.75 15.11
N SER A 396 42.71 -9.61 14.60
CA SER A 396 41.54 -9.56 13.71
C SER A 396 41.82 -10.16 12.33
N LEU A 397 43.04 -9.97 11.79
CA LEU A 397 43.52 -10.66 10.59
C LEU A 397 43.63 -12.19 10.79
N VAL A 398 44.11 -12.64 11.95
CA VAL A 398 44.11 -14.08 12.32
C VAL A 398 42.69 -14.62 12.38
N ASN A 399 41.73 -13.90 12.94
CA ASN A 399 40.32 -14.30 12.92
C ASN A 399 39.77 -14.41 11.48
N CYS A 400 40.11 -13.47 10.60
CA CYS A 400 39.71 -13.52 9.19
C CYS A 400 40.31 -14.75 8.48
N ALA A 401 41.60 -15.05 8.68
CA ALA A 401 42.27 -16.23 8.13
C ALA A 401 41.68 -17.54 8.69
N LEU A 402 41.40 -17.60 10.00
CA LEU A 402 40.73 -18.72 10.68
C LEU A 402 39.36 -19.04 10.07
N LYS A 403 38.52 -18.01 9.81
CA LYS A 403 37.20 -18.22 9.20
C LYS A 403 37.27 -18.50 7.68
N GLN A 404 38.31 -18.01 6.99
CA GLN A 404 38.65 -18.45 5.62
C GLN A 404 39.23 -19.88 5.56
N LYS A 405 39.72 -20.41 6.69
CA LYS A 405 40.53 -21.65 6.81
C LYS A 405 41.87 -21.59 6.05
N ASP A 406 42.45 -20.39 5.93
CA ASP A 406 43.76 -20.18 5.34
C ASP A 406 44.86 -20.35 6.42
N GLN A 407 45.48 -21.52 6.43
CA GLN A 407 46.51 -21.89 7.40
C GLN A 407 47.80 -21.07 7.23
N GLU A 408 48.17 -20.69 6.01
CA GLU A 408 49.42 -19.97 5.74
C GLU A 408 49.30 -18.51 6.22
N LYS A 409 48.20 -17.84 5.87
CA LYS A 409 47.88 -16.50 6.39
C LYS A 409 47.77 -16.48 7.91
N LEU A 410 47.09 -17.47 8.50
CA LEU A 410 46.92 -17.57 9.95
C LEU A 410 48.26 -17.65 10.69
N LEU A 411 49.19 -18.49 10.22
CA LEU A 411 50.54 -18.59 10.80
C LEU A 411 51.37 -17.31 10.58
N ASN A 412 51.23 -16.65 9.43
CA ASN A 412 51.92 -15.39 9.09
C ASN A 412 51.43 -14.22 9.97
N PHE A 413 50.12 -13.98 10.01
CA PHE A 413 49.51 -12.96 10.88
C PHE A 413 49.72 -13.26 12.36
N GLY A 414 49.68 -14.54 12.76
CA GLY A 414 49.96 -14.96 14.13
C GLY A 414 51.38 -14.67 14.59
N ARG A 415 52.38 -14.88 13.71
CA ARG A 415 53.76 -14.46 13.97
C ARG A 415 53.88 -12.94 14.09
N LYS A 416 53.25 -12.17 13.21
CA LYS A 416 53.25 -10.70 13.30
C LYS A 416 52.58 -10.20 14.59
N ALA A 417 51.52 -10.86 15.05
CA ALA A 417 50.92 -10.55 16.35
C ALA A 417 51.90 -10.77 17.51
N THR A 418 52.66 -11.88 17.55
CA THR A 418 53.65 -12.12 18.63
C THR A 418 54.92 -11.23 18.51
N GLU A 419 55.36 -10.91 17.30
CA GLU A 419 56.45 -9.96 17.03
C GLU A 419 56.14 -8.53 17.50
N ASN A 420 54.87 -8.12 17.53
CA ASN A 420 54.44 -6.86 18.13
C ASN A 420 54.20 -7.03 19.65
N ALA A 421 53.59 -8.12 20.09
CA ALA A 421 53.27 -8.37 21.50
C ALA A 421 54.49 -8.45 22.42
N THR A 422 55.65 -8.90 21.91
CA THR A 422 56.92 -8.88 22.65
C THR A 422 57.49 -7.47 22.84
N LYS A 423 57.13 -6.51 21.98
CA LYS A 423 57.52 -5.10 22.07
C LYS A 423 56.55 -4.26 22.92
N CYS A 424 55.30 -4.72 23.08
CA CYS A 424 54.32 -4.09 23.97
C CYS A 424 54.83 -4.02 25.42
N ARG A 425 54.65 -2.86 26.06
CA ARG A 425 54.95 -2.66 27.49
C ARG A 425 53.93 -3.36 28.39
N GLN A 426 52.67 -3.45 27.95
CA GLN A 426 51.60 -4.09 28.70
C GLN A 426 51.63 -5.61 28.60
N GLY A 427 51.96 -6.28 29.71
CA GLY A 427 51.92 -7.75 29.82
C GLY A 427 50.51 -8.35 29.62
N SER A 428 49.46 -7.58 29.92
CA SER A 428 48.05 -7.94 29.68
C SER A 428 47.72 -8.14 28.20
N ILE A 429 48.15 -7.20 27.34
CA ILE A 429 47.99 -7.28 25.88
C ILE A 429 48.79 -8.47 25.35
N ARG A 430 50.03 -8.64 25.82
CA ARG A 430 50.89 -9.78 25.46
C ARG A 430 50.19 -11.12 25.76
N LYS A 431 49.68 -11.31 26.98
CA LYS A 431 48.91 -12.50 27.37
C LYS A 431 47.68 -12.73 26.48
N ASN A 432 46.89 -11.70 26.22
CA ASN A 432 45.69 -11.74 25.37
C ASN A 432 46.01 -12.21 23.94
N VAL A 433 47.15 -11.80 23.38
CA VAL A 433 47.63 -12.27 22.06
C VAL A 433 47.94 -13.76 22.08
N TYR A 434 48.77 -14.24 23.03
CA TYR A 434 49.13 -15.65 23.13
C TYR A 434 47.89 -16.54 23.41
N ASP A 435 47.01 -16.14 24.33
CA ASP A 435 45.77 -16.88 24.68
C ASP A 435 44.80 -17.01 23.50
N LYS A 436 44.70 -15.99 22.63
CA LYS A 436 43.84 -16.03 21.43
C LYS A 436 44.46 -16.86 20.31
N LEU A 437 45.78 -16.74 20.10
CA LEU A 437 46.49 -17.52 19.08
C LEU A 437 46.47 -19.01 19.38
N ALA A 438 46.75 -19.42 20.62
CA ALA A 438 46.70 -20.82 21.02
C ALA A 438 45.31 -21.44 20.75
N LYS A 439 44.22 -20.70 21.02
CA LYS A 439 42.84 -21.13 20.70
C LYS A 439 42.60 -21.26 19.20
N ALA A 440 43.00 -20.25 18.41
CA ALA A 440 42.87 -20.28 16.95
C ALA A 440 43.67 -21.42 16.30
N TYR A 441 44.82 -21.78 16.86
CA TYR A 441 45.66 -22.87 16.38
C TYR A 441 45.05 -24.23 16.74
N CYS A 442 44.52 -24.39 17.95
CA CYS A 442 43.74 -25.56 18.35
C CYS A 442 42.46 -25.76 17.51
N GLU A 443 41.76 -24.69 17.09
CA GLU A 443 40.59 -24.78 16.19
C GLU A 443 40.92 -25.41 14.82
N ILE A 444 42.18 -25.34 14.38
CA ILE A 444 42.68 -25.95 13.13
C ILE A 444 43.41 -27.30 13.38
N GLY A 445 43.69 -27.63 14.65
CA GLY A 445 44.40 -28.86 15.05
C GLY A 445 45.92 -28.71 15.14
N LEU A 446 46.45 -27.48 15.12
CA LEU A 446 47.88 -27.16 15.28
C LEU A 446 48.30 -27.16 16.75
N ASN A 447 48.06 -28.30 17.41
CA ASN A 447 48.21 -28.44 18.86
C ASN A 447 49.67 -28.22 19.32
N SER A 448 50.66 -28.69 18.56
CA SER A 448 52.08 -28.46 18.85
C SER A 448 52.45 -26.98 18.86
N ASP A 449 51.88 -26.20 17.94
CA ASP A 449 52.15 -24.78 17.83
C ASP A 449 51.44 -24.02 18.96
N ALA A 450 50.22 -24.42 19.32
CA ALA A 450 49.47 -23.90 20.47
C ALA A 450 50.16 -24.21 21.82
N GLU A 451 50.72 -25.42 21.99
CA GLU A 451 51.54 -25.81 23.14
C GLU A 451 52.83 -24.98 23.21
N SER A 452 53.48 -24.71 22.06
CA SER A 452 54.67 -23.86 22.00
C SER A 452 54.37 -22.41 22.41
N LEU A 453 53.24 -21.84 21.96
CA LEU A 453 52.77 -20.50 22.34
C LEU A 453 52.45 -20.41 23.84
N SER A 454 51.78 -21.44 24.38
CA SER A 454 51.45 -21.54 25.80
C SER A 454 52.71 -21.64 26.68
N SER A 455 53.72 -22.36 26.19
CA SER A 455 55.03 -22.49 26.85
C SER A 455 55.82 -21.18 26.80
N ALA A 456 55.82 -20.48 25.66
CA ALA A 456 56.48 -19.17 25.50
C ALA A 456 55.86 -18.10 26.42
N LEU A 457 54.53 -18.07 26.52
CA LEU A 457 53.80 -17.22 27.47
C LEU A 457 54.20 -17.52 28.93
N SER A 458 54.32 -18.81 29.28
CA SER A 458 54.70 -19.24 30.62
C SER A 458 56.12 -18.83 31.00
N LEU A 459 57.06 -18.84 30.04
CA LEU A 459 58.42 -18.35 30.23
C LEU A 459 58.47 -16.82 30.41
N GLN A 460 57.77 -16.07 29.55
CA GLN A 460 57.77 -14.59 29.58
C GLN A 460 57.06 -14.00 30.81
N LEU A 461 56.18 -14.75 31.47
CA LEU A 461 55.59 -14.36 32.76
C LEU A 461 56.53 -14.64 33.95
N GLY A 462 57.61 -15.40 33.76
CA GLY A 462 58.62 -15.67 34.79
C GLY A 462 59.71 -14.59 34.91
N GLU A 463 59.80 -13.66 33.96
CA GLU A 463 60.83 -12.60 33.92
C GLU A 463 60.31 -11.22 34.39
N SER A 464 59.04 -11.12 34.80
CA SER A 464 58.42 -9.86 35.25
C SER A 464 57.71 -10.02 36.59
N SER A 465 58.47 -10.35 37.63
CA SER A 465 57.99 -10.52 39.01
C SER A 465 58.51 -9.42 39.95
N GLU A 466 58.13 -8.17 39.68
CA GLU A 466 58.13 -7.06 40.64
C GLU A 466 57.14 -6.00 40.13
N ASP A 467 56.37 -5.41 41.05
CA ASP A 467 55.39 -4.32 40.88
C ASP A 467 54.28 -4.46 39.80
N ASP A 468 53.14 -5.07 40.16
CA ASP A 468 51.90 -4.31 40.45
C ASP A 468 50.77 -5.21 41.03
N ASP A 469 50.36 -4.96 42.27
CA ASP A 469 49.19 -5.60 42.90
C ASP A 469 47.94 -4.74 42.67
N ASN A 470 47.02 -5.16 41.78
CA ASN A 470 45.54 -5.08 41.88
C ASN A 470 44.86 -5.22 40.49
N ALA A 471 44.25 -6.36 40.19
CA ALA A 471 43.46 -6.54 38.95
C ALA A 471 42.37 -7.63 39.04
N GLU A 472 41.28 -7.37 39.79
CA GLU A 472 40.00 -8.07 39.59
C GLU A 472 38.98 -7.16 38.89
N GLY A 473 38.11 -7.74 38.06
CA GLY A 473 36.86 -7.08 37.66
C GLY A 473 36.86 -6.19 36.42
N SER A 474 37.49 -6.61 35.31
CA SER A 474 37.30 -5.96 34.00
C SER A 474 35.87 -6.13 33.47
N THR A 475 34.93 -5.29 33.91
CA THR A 475 33.68 -5.03 33.19
C THR A 475 33.97 -4.21 31.92
N PRO A 476 33.10 -4.26 30.89
CA PRO A 476 33.30 -3.44 29.69
C PRO A 476 32.92 -1.99 29.99
N ASP A 477 33.92 -1.13 30.23
CA ASP A 477 33.65 0.28 30.52
C ASP A 477 33.19 1.03 29.25
N SER A 478 32.16 1.84 29.47
CA SER A 478 31.66 2.89 28.61
C SER A 478 32.76 3.86 28.14
N GLY A 479 32.84 4.08 26.82
CA GLY A 479 33.51 5.26 26.27
C GLY A 479 32.89 6.54 26.86
N SER A 480 33.72 7.37 27.48
CA SER A 480 33.28 8.37 28.46
C SER A 480 32.57 9.59 27.87
N GLU A 481 31.74 10.22 28.71
CA GLU A 481 30.92 11.36 28.32
C GLU A 481 31.75 12.63 28.08
N SER A 482 31.56 13.27 26.91
CA SER A 482 31.77 14.72 26.82
C SER A 482 30.51 15.42 27.35
N SER A 483 30.64 16.05 28.51
CA SER A 483 29.52 16.60 29.28
C SER A 483 28.89 17.83 28.61
N VAL A 484 27.86 17.59 27.79
CA VAL A 484 26.96 18.65 27.29
C VAL A 484 25.79 18.79 28.26
N ASN A 485 25.54 20.01 28.71
CA ASN A 485 24.77 20.31 29.92
C ASN A 485 23.34 19.74 29.88
N LEU A 486 23.01 18.87 30.86
CA LEU A 486 21.77 18.09 30.92
C LEU A 486 20.56 18.89 31.43
N SER A 487 20.64 20.23 31.42
CA SER A 487 19.64 21.15 31.95
C SER A 487 18.67 21.74 30.91
N ASP A 488 19.02 21.69 29.62
CA ASP A 488 18.29 22.41 28.54
C ASP A 488 17.13 21.61 27.90
N LEU A 489 16.80 20.42 28.43
CA LEU A 489 15.72 19.55 27.94
C LEU A 489 14.82 19.02 29.07
N SER A 490 14.46 19.89 30.02
CA SER A 490 13.31 19.59 30.89
C SER A 490 12.00 19.64 30.09
N LEU A 491 11.41 18.47 29.87
CA LEU A 491 10.00 18.30 29.55
C LEU A 491 9.42 17.27 30.53
N GLU A 492 9.00 17.79 31.68
CA GLU A 492 8.23 17.06 32.68
C GLU A 492 6.99 16.41 32.05
N ALA A 493 6.61 15.24 32.57
CA ALA A 493 5.41 14.57 32.12
C ALA A 493 4.16 15.21 32.75
N PRO A 494 3.15 15.62 31.98
CA PRO A 494 1.83 15.88 32.53
C PRO A 494 1.16 14.52 32.82
N SER A 495 1.35 14.03 34.04
CA SER A 495 0.34 13.20 34.72
C SER A 495 -0.78 14.10 35.24
N ASP A 496 -1.98 13.53 35.38
CA ASP A 496 -3.18 14.25 35.80
C ASP A 496 -3.12 14.70 37.26
N GLU A 497 -3.70 15.87 37.57
CA GLU A 497 -4.59 16.04 38.74
C GLU A 497 -5.41 17.34 38.66
N LEU A 498 -6.56 17.36 39.34
CA LEU A 498 -7.53 18.47 39.37
C LEU A 498 -8.03 18.67 40.81
N GLU A 499 -7.37 19.55 41.57
CA GLU A 499 -7.84 20.21 42.82
C GLU A 499 -6.72 21.19 43.25
N GLY A 500 -6.92 22.28 44.00
CA GLY A 500 -8.13 22.94 44.50
C GLY A 500 -7.75 24.25 45.24
N SER A 501 -8.73 25.08 45.61
CA SER A 501 -8.61 26.22 46.55
C SER A 501 -7.59 27.37 46.31
N GLY A 502 -8.11 28.51 45.85
CA GLY A 502 -8.05 29.80 46.59
C GLY A 502 -6.71 30.49 46.89
N GLY A 503 -6.46 31.64 46.23
CA GLY A 503 -5.45 32.62 46.64
C GLY A 503 -5.58 33.97 45.90
N SER A 504 -5.73 35.07 46.64
CA SER A 504 -5.72 36.46 46.13
C SER A 504 -4.33 37.06 46.40
N LEU A 505 -3.72 37.87 45.51
CA LEU A 505 -3.93 39.32 45.42
C LEU A 505 -3.11 39.92 44.25
N SER A 506 -3.43 41.16 43.85
CA SER A 506 -2.51 42.23 43.35
C SER A 506 -1.61 41.96 42.11
N THR A 507 -1.45 42.85 41.12
CA THR A 507 -1.95 44.21 40.88
C THR A 507 -2.21 44.43 39.38
N ASN A 508 -2.74 45.60 38.99
CA ASN A 508 -2.86 45.98 37.58
C ASN A 508 -1.49 46.30 36.98
N ASP A 509 -1.17 45.70 35.83
CA ASP A 509 -1.06 46.50 34.59
C ASP A 509 -1.13 45.65 33.30
N ALA A 510 -0.84 46.26 32.15
CA ALA A 510 -0.68 45.62 30.82
C ALA A 510 -1.95 45.08 30.13
N ARG A 511 -3.02 45.89 30.05
CA ARG A 511 -4.20 45.57 29.20
C ARG A 511 -3.93 45.63 27.68
N GLY A 512 -2.88 46.32 27.23
CA GLY A 512 -2.44 46.31 25.83
C GLY A 512 -1.64 45.05 25.47
N THR A 513 -0.59 44.77 26.25
CA THR A 513 0.37 43.69 25.95
C THR A 513 -0.25 42.30 26.02
N ARG A 514 -1.13 42.04 27.00
CA ARG A 514 -1.71 40.71 27.26
C ARG A 514 -2.44 40.09 26.06
N THR A 515 -2.98 40.88 25.14
CA THR A 515 -3.64 40.38 23.92
C THR A 515 -2.64 39.87 22.89
N ILE A 516 -1.48 40.52 22.76
CA ILE A 516 -0.39 40.10 21.86
C ILE A 516 0.34 38.90 22.48
N THR A 517 0.65 38.96 23.78
CA THR A 517 1.30 37.85 24.49
C THR A 517 0.45 36.57 24.50
N ARG A 518 -0.89 36.67 24.54
CA ARG A 518 -1.77 35.49 24.42
C ARG A 518 -1.74 34.85 23.04
N ARG A 519 -1.69 35.61 21.94
CA ARG A 519 -1.51 35.02 20.59
C ARG A 519 -0.19 34.24 20.49
N LEU A 520 0.89 34.88 20.92
CA LEU A 520 2.23 34.29 20.90
C LEU A 520 2.39 33.05 21.82
N ALA A 521 1.54 32.90 22.84
CA ALA A 521 1.61 31.76 23.76
C ALA A 521 1.18 30.42 23.12
N PHE A 522 0.17 30.44 22.25
CA PHE A 522 -0.39 29.22 21.63
C PHE A 522 0.26 28.87 20.29
N GLU A 523 0.92 29.86 19.66
CA GLU A 523 1.79 29.67 18.49
C GLU A 523 3.20 29.16 18.86
N LYS A 524 3.53 29.00 20.16
CA LYS A 524 4.78 28.37 20.59
C LYS A 524 4.84 26.94 20.05
N ARG A 525 5.92 26.65 19.32
CA ARG A 525 6.14 25.35 18.66
C ARG A 525 7.03 24.44 19.50
N ASN A 526 6.79 23.13 19.41
CA ASN A 526 7.67 22.12 20.00
C ASN A 526 8.83 21.74 19.05
N GLY A 527 9.66 20.77 19.43
CA GLY A 527 10.81 20.32 18.62
C GLY A 527 10.45 19.67 17.26
N LEU A 528 9.19 19.25 17.07
CA LEU A 528 8.67 18.77 15.79
C LEU A 528 8.08 19.90 14.93
N GLY A 529 8.03 21.12 15.47
CA GLY A 529 7.46 22.31 14.83
C GLY A 529 5.94 22.45 15.01
N GLU A 530 5.29 21.52 15.70
CA GLU A 530 3.84 21.50 15.93
C GLU A 530 3.39 22.68 16.79
N THR A 531 2.24 23.29 16.49
CA THR A 531 1.57 24.26 17.37
C THR A 531 0.67 23.56 18.40
N LEU A 532 0.25 24.26 19.47
CA LEU A 532 -0.65 23.69 20.47
C LEU A 532 -1.97 23.19 19.86
N LEU A 533 -2.47 23.86 18.81
CA LEU A 533 -3.64 23.43 18.05
C LEU A 533 -3.42 22.04 17.42
N GLN A 534 -2.26 21.80 16.81
CA GLN A 534 -1.92 20.48 16.24
C GLN A 534 -1.86 19.40 17.32
N GLN A 535 -1.25 19.70 18.48
CA GLN A 535 -1.18 18.75 19.59
C GLN A 535 -2.56 18.34 20.11
N GLU A 536 -3.51 19.27 20.22
CA GLU A 536 -4.88 18.94 20.62
C GLU A 536 -5.68 18.22 19.52
N CYS A 537 -5.38 18.45 18.24
CA CYS A 537 -5.90 17.66 17.12
C CYS A 537 -5.37 16.21 17.14
N ILE A 538 -4.09 16.00 17.45
CA ILE A 538 -3.48 14.65 17.60
C ILE A 538 -4.09 13.89 18.79
N LYS A 539 -4.44 14.60 19.88
CA LYS A 539 -5.12 14.03 21.06
C LYS A 539 -6.62 13.77 20.87
N GLY A 540 -7.26 14.34 19.85
CA GLY A 540 -8.71 14.26 19.65
C GLY A 540 -9.54 15.21 20.54
N ASN A 541 -8.95 16.27 21.10
CA ASN A 541 -9.61 17.14 22.07
C ASN A 541 -10.42 18.27 21.41
N LEU A 542 -11.59 17.94 20.87
CA LEU A 542 -12.50 18.88 20.19
C LEU A 542 -12.84 20.12 21.03
N SER A 543 -13.00 19.97 22.35
CA SER A 543 -13.28 21.09 23.26
C SER A 543 -12.15 22.11 23.28
N MET A 544 -10.89 21.65 23.30
CA MET A 544 -9.72 22.53 23.29
C MET A 544 -9.40 23.06 21.90
N VAL A 545 -9.57 22.25 20.84
CA VAL A 545 -9.49 22.71 19.44
C VAL A 545 -10.42 23.89 19.20
N ASN A 546 -11.70 23.78 19.56
CA ASN A 546 -12.67 24.86 19.37
C ASN A 546 -12.31 26.11 20.19
N LYS A 547 -11.77 25.95 21.41
CA LYS A 547 -11.27 27.06 22.23
C LYS A 547 -10.05 27.75 21.61
N LEU A 548 -9.13 27.01 20.99
CA LEU A 548 -7.91 27.53 20.36
C LEU A 548 -8.21 28.24 19.03
N ILE A 549 -9.13 27.69 18.23
CA ILE A 549 -9.69 28.35 17.04
C ILE A 549 -10.38 29.66 17.44
N ALA A 550 -11.26 29.64 18.45
CA ALA A 550 -11.94 30.85 18.94
C ALA A 550 -11.00 31.89 19.57
N GLN A 551 -9.80 31.49 20.03
CA GLN A 551 -8.74 32.39 20.49
C GLN A 551 -7.84 32.91 19.36
N GLY A 552 -8.06 32.45 18.11
CA GLY A 552 -7.38 32.94 16.91
C GLY A 552 -6.08 32.23 16.56
N SER A 553 -5.95 30.93 16.90
CA SER A 553 -4.81 30.11 16.44
C SER A 553 -4.87 29.88 14.92
N ASP A 554 -3.73 29.97 14.23
CA ASP A 554 -3.64 29.69 12.79
C ASP A 554 -3.89 28.21 12.47
N VAL A 555 -5.07 27.90 11.93
CA VAL A 555 -5.47 26.56 11.47
C VAL A 555 -4.69 26.06 10.25
N ASN A 556 -3.98 26.98 9.56
CA ASN A 556 -3.08 26.69 8.44
C ASN A 556 -1.60 26.70 8.86
N SER A 557 -1.32 26.77 10.16
CA SER A 557 0.01 26.52 10.68
C SER A 557 0.41 25.07 10.39
N THR A 558 1.69 24.87 10.09
CA THR A 558 2.24 23.55 9.74
C THR A 558 3.52 23.25 10.48
N ASP A 559 3.75 21.98 10.78
CA ASP A 559 4.92 21.45 11.47
C ASP A 559 6.22 21.53 10.63
N ASN A 560 7.29 20.88 11.11
CA ASN A 560 8.53 20.75 10.35
C ASN A 560 8.36 19.88 9.08
N GLY A 561 7.41 18.94 9.02
CA GLY A 561 6.86 18.26 7.84
C GLY A 561 6.14 19.14 6.81
N GLY A 562 5.55 20.26 7.22
CA GLY A 562 4.58 20.98 6.38
C GLY A 562 3.15 20.43 6.50
N LEU A 563 2.93 19.48 7.41
CA LEU A 563 1.63 18.94 7.77
C LEU A 563 0.93 19.93 8.69
N SER A 564 -0.37 20.13 8.46
CA SER A 564 -1.23 21.02 9.23
C SER A 564 -2.16 20.25 10.17
N SER A 565 -2.81 20.94 11.10
CA SER A 565 -3.83 20.38 12.01
C SER A 565 -4.89 19.52 11.29
N LEU A 566 -5.18 19.80 10.02
CA LEU A 566 -6.14 19.04 9.22
C LEU A 566 -5.56 17.70 8.71
N HIS A 567 -4.25 17.61 8.45
CA HIS A 567 -3.58 16.34 8.21
C HIS A 567 -3.60 15.48 9.48
N ASP A 568 -3.33 16.10 10.63
CA ASP A 568 -3.30 15.42 11.93
C ASP A 568 -4.67 14.84 12.29
N ALA A 569 -5.73 15.64 12.19
CA ALA A 569 -7.10 15.19 12.41
C ALA A 569 -7.56 14.13 11.40
N ALA A 570 -7.14 14.25 10.13
CA ALA A 570 -7.46 13.30 9.08
C ALA A 570 -6.76 11.93 9.25
N ASN A 571 -5.50 11.91 9.71
CA ASN A 571 -4.75 10.70 9.99
C ASN A 571 -5.31 9.93 11.21
N HIS A 572 -5.74 10.64 12.25
CA HIS A 572 -6.21 10.04 13.51
C HIS A 572 -7.73 9.77 13.56
N GLY A 573 -8.51 10.14 12.54
CA GLY A 573 -9.93 9.78 12.41
C GLY A 573 -10.93 10.71 13.11
N PHE A 574 -10.50 11.89 13.55
CA PHE A 574 -11.35 12.81 14.30
C PHE A 574 -12.23 13.68 13.38
N LEU A 575 -13.33 13.12 12.88
CA LEU A 575 -14.24 13.76 11.92
C LEU A 575 -14.73 15.15 12.36
N GLU A 576 -15.17 15.31 13.62
CA GLU A 576 -15.68 16.60 14.11
C GLU A 576 -14.58 17.67 14.26
N ILE A 577 -13.32 17.25 14.48
CA ILE A 577 -12.16 18.15 14.46
C ILE A 577 -11.83 18.54 13.03
N ALA A 578 -11.84 17.60 12.08
CA ALA A 578 -11.65 17.88 10.66
C ALA A 578 -12.72 18.84 10.11
N LYS A 579 -13.98 18.69 10.53
CA LYS A 579 -15.07 19.65 10.26
C LYS A 579 -14.75 21.03 10.81
N ALA A 580 -14.52 21.15 12.11
CA ALA A 580 -14.24 22.43 12.77
C ALA A 580 -13.04 23.17 12.17
N LEU A 581 -11.98 22.45 11.78
CA LEU A 581 -10.82 23.02 11.10
C LEU A 581 -11.14 23.54 9.68
N VAL A 582 -11.89 22.78 8.88
CA VAL A 582 -12.28 23.20 7.52
C VAL A 582 -13.26 24.38 7.57
N GLU A 583 -14.19 24.39 8.53
CA GLU A 583 -15.11 25.50 8.77
C GLU A 583 -14.40 26.76 9.28
N ALA A 584 -13.28 26.59 10.01
CA ALA A 584 -12.36 27.66 10.38
C ALA A 584 -11.37 28.07 9.27
N GLY A 585 -11.47 27.51 8.06
CA GLY A 585 -10.67 27.90 6.89
C GLY A 585 -9.36 27.12 6.68
N ALA A 586 -9.24 25.90 7.19
CA ALA A 586 -8.08 25.04 6.91
C ALA A 586 -8.01 24.63 5.43
N GLN A 587 -6.82 24.69 4.85
CA GLN A 587 -6.55 24.40 3.44
C GLN A 587 -6.64 22.89 3.13
N VAL A 588 -7.82 22.46 2.67
CA VAL A 588 -8.17 21.08 2.27
C VAL A 588 -7.14 20.43 1.31
N ASN A 589 -6.50 21.24 0.45
CA ASN A 589 -5.56 20.79 -0.58
C ASN A 589 -4.08 21.12 -0.30
N ARG A 590 -3.72 21.46 0.95
CA ARG A 590 -2.33 21.80 1.28
C ARG A 590 -1.43 20.57 1.17
N GLU A 591 -0.37 20.66 0.39
CA GLU A 591 0.70 19.66 0.35
C GLU A 591 1.65 19.84 1.56
N GLY A 592 2.09 18.72 2.15
CA GLY A 592 3.29 18.68 2.98
C GLY A 592 4.55 19.00 2.17
N LYS A 593 5.68 19.20 2.85
CA LYS A 593 6.98 19.44 2.19
C LYS A 593 7.47 18.17 1.49
N ASP A 594 8.53 18.32 0.70
CA ASP A 594 9.11 17.18 -0.04
C ASP A 594 9.57 16.04 0.89
N ASN A 595 10.05 16.38 2.09
CA ASN A 595 10.41 15.45 3.16
C ASN A 595 9.24 15.00 4.06
N SER A 596 8.01 15.11 3.54
CA SER A 596 6.82 14.35 3.96
C SER A 596 6.03 13.92 2.70
N HIS A 597 6.77 13.59 1.64
CA HIS A 597 6.33 13.11 0.33
C HIS A 597 5.24 13.93 -0.41
N ARG A 598 4.97 15.19 -0.03
CA ARG A 598 3.80 15.96 -0.52
C ARG A 598 2.45 15.26 -0.28
N ILE A 599 2.31 14.56 0.84
CA ILE A 599 0.97 14.10 1.23
C ILE A 599 0.03 15.31 1.44
N THR A 600 -1.26 15.09 1.22
CA THR A 600 -2.34 16.06 1.50
C THR A 600 -3.26 15.48 2.58
N PRO A 601 -4.17 16.25 3.19
CA PRO A 601 -5.10 15.72 4.20
C PRO A 601 -5.95 14.54 3.68
N LEU A 602 -6.22 14.49 2.36
CA LEU A 602 -6.91 13.37 1.72
C LEU A 602 -6.07 12.09 1.70
N HIS A 603 -4.75 12.19 1.46
CA HIS A 603 -3.83 11.05 1.60
C HIS A 603 -3.72 10.61 3.07
N SER A 604 -3.70 11.54 4.03
CA SER A 604 -3.71 11.24 5.47
C SER A 604 -5.00 10.52 5.89
N ALA A 605 -6.16 10.93 5.38
CA ALA A 605 -7.43 10.26 5.63
C ALA A 605 -7.46 8.84 5.04
N ALA A 606 -6.93 8.64 3.82
CA ALA A 606 -6.82 7.34 3.19
C ALA A 606 -5.88 6.39 3.97
N ALA A 607 -4.68 6.84 4.33
CA ALA A 607 -3.69 6.06 5.11
C ALA A 607 -4.14 5.77 6.56
N GLY A 608 -5.10 6.53 7.07
CA GLY A 608 -5.75 6.28 8.34
C GLY A 608 -6.89 5.24 8.28
N GLY A 609 -7.41 4.93 7.09
CA GLY A 609 -8.66 4.16 6.91
C GLY A 609 -9.92 4.98 7.24
N ASN A 610 -9.82 6.31 7.29
CA ASN A 610 -10.84 7.19 7.87
C ASN A 610 -11.90 7.61 6.85
N TYR A 611 -12.64 6.64 6.31
CA TYR A 611 -13.51 6.81 5.12
C TYR A 611 -14.53 7.96 5.22
N LEU A 612 -15.10 8.22 6.40
CA LEU A 612 -16.01 9.36 6.64
C LEU A 612 -15.30 10.72 6.44
N ILE A 613 -14.01 10.83 6.82
CA ILE A 613 -13.19 12.01 6.54
C ILE A 613 -12.80 12.05 5.06
N VAL A 614 -12.50 10.91 4.43
CA VAL A 614 -12.20 10.86 2.99
C VAL A 614 -13.37 11.42 2.17
N SER A 615 -14.62 11.00 2.44
CA SER A 615 -15.78 11.60 1.77
C SER A 615 -15.91 13.09 2.13
N TYR A 616 -15.88 13.46 3.41
CA TYR A 616 -16.02 14.87 3.82
C TYR A 616 -15.00 15.79 3.13
N LEU A 617 -13.74 15.37 3.00
CA LEU A 617 -12.71 16.14 2.31
C LEU A 617 -12.97 16.23 0.80
N LEU A 618 -13.37 15.13 0.14
CA LEU A 618 -13.77 15.14 -1.27
C LEU A 618 -14.97 16.06 -1.53
N ASP A 619 -15.98 15.98 -0.67
CA ASP A 619 -17.20 16.78 -0.72
C ASP A 619 -16.92 18.27 -0.37
N LYS A 620 -15.75 18.56 0.22
CA LYS A 620 -15.17 19.91 0.43
C LYS A 620 -14.10 20.29 -0.60
N GLY A 621 -13.99 19.56 -1.72
CA GLY A 621 -13.14 19.91 -2.86
C GLY A 621 -11.69 19.41 -2.79
N ALA A 622 -11.42 18.34 -2.06
CA ALA A 622 -10.09 17.72 -2.04
C ALA A 622 -9.71 17.11 -3.40
N ASN A 623 -8.44 17.29 -3.79
CA ASN A 623 -7.92 16.85 -5.07
C ASN A 623 -7.61 15.34 -5.05
N ALA A 624 -8.57 14.54 -5.50
CA ALA A 624 -8.44 13.09 -5.69
C ALA A 624 -7.32 12.67 -6.67
N LYS A 625 -6.73 13.62 -7.43
CA LYS A 625 -5.64 13.40 -8.40
C LYS A 625 -4.29 13.94 -7.89
N ALA A 626 -4.23 14.42 -6.64
CA ALA A 626 -2.98 14.88 -6.04
C ALA A 626 -1.95 13.75 -6.05
N LEU A 627 -0.69 14.08 -6.35
CA LEU A 627 0.39 13.12 -6.42
C LEU A 627 1.39 13.35 -5.28
N THR A 628 1.64 12.31 -4.51
CA THR A 628 2.85 12.26 -3.67
C THR A 628 4.11 12.23 -4.55
N ILE A 629 5.28 12.48 -3.95
CA ILE A 629 6.58 12.39 -4.64
C ILE A 629 6.89 10.98 -5.14
N ARG A 630 6.35 9.93 -4.50
CA ARG A 630 6.40 8.54 -5.01
C ARG A 630 5.48 8.30 -6.20
N GLY A 631 4.75 9.32 -6.67
CA GLY A 631 3.76 9.21 -7.73
C GLY A 631 2.50 8.45 -7.32
N GLN A 632 2.28 8.21 -6.02
CA GLN A 632 1.08 7.58 -5.48
C GLN A 632 -0.06 8.59 -5.39
N THR A 633 -1.27 8.17 -5.72
CA THR A 633 -2.54 8.89 -5.56
C THR A 633 -3.20 8.59 -4.20
N PRO A 634 -4.27 9.31 -3.80
CA PRO A 634 -5.05 8.93 -2.62
C PRO A 634 -5.70 7.55 -2.74
N PHE A 635 -5.95 7.06 -3.96
CA PHE A 635 -6.46 5.71 -4.21
C PHE A 635 -5.37 4.64 -3.99
N ASP A 636 -4.15 4.86 -4.51
CA ASP A 636 -3.01 3.97 -4.26
C ASP A 636 -2.74 3.79 -2.74
N VAL A 637 -3.02 4.84 -1.96
CA VAL A 637 -2.89 4.84 -0.50
C VAL A 637 -4.12 4.21 0.20
N LEU A 638 -5.32 4.29 -0.41
CA LEU A 638 -6.54 3.66 0.09
C LEU A 638 -6.53 2.13 -0.08
N GLU A 639 -6.15 1.66 -1.28
CA GLU A 639 -6.08 0.22 -1.60
C GLU A 639 -4.98 -0.52 -0.80
N ALA A 640 -4.05 0.22 -0.19
CA ALA A 640 -3.06 -0.29 0.75
C ALA A 640 -3.60 -0.47 2.19
N CYS A 641 -4.91 -0.23 2.42
CA CYS A 641 -5.58 -0.42 3.71
C CYS A 641 -6.67 -1.51 3.63
N GLU A 642 -6.73 -2.39 4.63
CA GLU A 642 -7.40 -3.71 4.49
C GLU A 642 -8.87 -3.78 4.95
N THR A 643 -9.47 -2.69 5.48
CA THR A 643 -10.84 -2.70 6.04
C THR A 643 -11.92 -2.37 5.00
N GLN A 644 -12.85 -3.31 4.76
CA GLN A 644 -13.85 -3.22 3.67
C GLN A 644 -15.30 -3.10 4.19
N ASP A 645 -15.69 -1.88 4.59
CA ASP A 645 -17.08 -1.54 4.93
C ASP A 645 -17.85 -0.96 3.71
N GLU A 646 -19.18 -0.83 3.82
CA GLU A 646 -20.03 -0.17 2.81
C GLU A 646 -19.57 1.27 2.48
N VAL A 647 -19.12 2.01 3.50
CA VAL A 647 -18.55 3.37 3.35
C VAL A 647 -17.22 3.34 2.60
N TYR A 648 -16.40 2.29 2.79
CA TYR A 648 -15.16 2.11 2.01
C TYR A 648 -15.49 1.92 0.53
N MET A 649 -16.50 1.11 0.17
CA MET A 649 -16.86 0.90 -1.24
C MET A 649 -17.25 2.20 -1.97
N SER A 650 -18.09 3.04 -1.35
CA SER A 650 -18.46 4.34 -1.94
C SER A 650 -17.27 5.31 -2.09
N VAL A 651 -16.37 5.34 -1.09
CA VAL A 651 -15.15 6.15 -1.13
C VAL A 651 -14.14 5.61 -2.16
N ARG A 652 -14.03 4.29 -2.26
CA ARG A 652 -13.18 3.57 -3.21
C ARG A 652 -13.58 3.89 -4.63
N GLU A 653 -14.86 3.85 -4.97
CA GLU A 653 -15.36 4.24 -6.30
C GLU A 653 -15.07 5.71 -6.63
N LYS A 654 -15.31 6.65 -5.68
CA LYS A 654 -14.98 8.07 -5.85
C LYS A 654 -13.49 8.30 -6.17
N LEU A 655 -12.58 7.56 -5.52
CA LEU A 655 -11.13 7.71 -5.72
C LEU A 655 -10.57 6.90 -6.90
N GLN A 656 -11.11 5.71 -7.18
CA GLN A 656 -10.66 4.83 -8.27
C GLN A 656 -10.73 5.55 -9.62
N ALA A 657 -11.83 6.26 -9.89
CA ALA A 657 -12.00 7.02 -11.14
C ALA A 657 -10.94 8.13 -11.34
N ALA A 658 -10.43 8.71 -10.25
CA ALA A 658 -9.43 9.79 -10.31
C ALA A 658 -8.00 9.28 -10.49
N ASP A 659 -7.64 8.17 -9.83
CA ASP A 659 -6.32 7.53 -10.00
C ASP A 659 -6.13 6.94 -11.40
N ILE A 660 -7.18 6.29 -11.89
CA ILE A 660 -7.25 5.78 -13.25
C ILE A 660 -6.90 6.86 -14.29
N GLU A 661 -7.38 8.09 -14.13
CA GLU A 661 -7.01 9.24 -14.98
C GLU A 661 -5.53 9.58 -14.89
N VAL A 662 -4.98 9.61 -13.67
CA VAL A 662 -3.55 9.83 -13.43
C VAL A 662 -2.69 8.74 -14.09
N ARG A 663 -3.12 7.48 -14.08
CA ARG A 663 -2.42 6.34 -14.71
C ARG A 663 -2.43 6.41 -16.24
N TYR A 664 -3.54 6.82 -16.87
CA TYR A 664 -3.55 7.07 -18.32
C TYR A 664 -2.66 8.26 -18.68
N LEU A 665 -2.76 9.38 -17.97
CA LEU A 665 -1.94 10.57 -18.27
C LEU A 665 -0.44 10.27 -18.16
N LYS A 666 0.01 9.52 -17.14
CA LYS A 666 1.39 8.99 -17.05
C LYS A 666 1.77 8.15 -18.28
N THR A 667 0.87 7.30 -18.76
CA THR A 667 1.08 6.42 -19.93
C THR A 667 1.12 7.20 -21.25
N LEU A 668 0.24 8.20 -21.40
CA LEU A 668 0.20 9.10 -22.55
C LEU A 668 1.45 9.97 -22.62
N ILE A 669 1.92 10.49 -21.48
CA ILE A 669 3.18 11.24 -21.36
C ILE A 669 4.37 10.35 -21.72
N ARG A 670 4.42 9.09 -21.23
CA ARG A 670 5.46 8.12 -21.64
C ARG A 670 5.48 7.88 -23.16
N ARG A 671 4.33 7.58 -23.77
CA ARG A 671 4.22 7.39 -25.23
C ARG A 671 4.66 8.65 -25.99
N ARG A 672 4.28 9.84 -25.52
CA ARG A 672 4.64 11.13 -26.15
C ARG A 672 6.12 11.47 -26.01
N TYR A 673 6.75 11.17 -24.87
CA TYR A 673 8.21 11.31 -24.71
C TYR A 673 8.98 10.34 -25.61
N GLN A 674 8.55 9.08 -25.72
CA GLN A 674 9.18 8.08 -26.59
C GLN A 674 9.18 8.50 -28.07
N HIS A 675 8.12 9.17 -28.54
CA HIS A 675 8.06 9.75 -29.90
C HIS A 675 8.99 10.96 -30.10
N ILE A 676 9.37 11.69 -29.05
CA ILE A 676 10.30 12.83 -29.13
C ILE A 676 11.77 12.34 -29.15
N THR A 677 12.05 11.15 -28.60
CA THR A 677 13.40 10.57 -28.52
C THR A 677 13.73 9.57 -29.62
N ALA A 678 12.89 9.44 -30.66
CA ALA A 678 13.13 8.53 -31.78
C ALA A 678 13.85 9.25 -32.93
N PRO A 679 14.97 8.72 -33.49
CA PRO A 679 15.57 9.28 -34.68
C PRO A 679 14.66 9.09 -35.90
N SER A 680 14.55 10.11 -36.75
CA SER A 680 13.73 10.03 -37.98
C SER A 680 14.29 9.01 -38.99
N PRO A 681 13.42 8.34 -39.77
CA PRO A 681 13.85 7.39 -40.78
C PRO A 681 14.56 8.10 -41.94
N PHE A 682 15.72 7.59 -42.32
CA PHE A 682 16.45 8.03 -43.51
C PHE A 682 15.64 7.75 -44.79
N ILE A 683 15.45 8.78 -45.62
CA ILE A 683 14.97 8.62 -47.00
C ILE A 683 16.19 8.64 -47.92
N GLN A 684 16.32 7.63 -48.77
CA GLN A 684 17.35 7.58 -49.81
C GLN A 684 16.84 8.20 -51.12
N SER A 685 17.48 9.26 -51.60
CA SER A 685 17.35 9.72 -52.99
C SER A 685 18.60 10.45 -53.48
N SER A 686 19.35 9.80 -54.37
CA SER A 686 20.18 10.38 -55.44
C SER A 686 20.93 11.72 -55.21
N GLY A 687 22.22 11.59 -54.94
CA GLY A 687 23.35 12.39 -55.46
C GLY A 687 23.15 13.81 -56.01
N GLY A 688 23.83 14.77 -55.35
CA GLY A 688 24.19 16.09 -55.86
C GLY A 688 25.19 16.72 -54.88
N ALA A 689 26.29 17.31 -55.36
CA ALA A 689 27.34 17.83 -54.50
C ALA A 689 27.24 19.35 -54.31
N SER A 690 27.16 19.80 -53.06
CA SER A 690 27.43 21.18 -52.64
C SER A 690 27.94 21.18 -51.18
N GLU A 691 28.67 22.23 -50.82
CA GLU A 691 29.48 22.30 -49.58
C GLU A 691 28.63 22.48 -48.30
N PRO A 692 29.16 22.10 -47.12
CA PRO A 692 28.43 22.20 -45.86
C PRO A 692 28.30 23.65 -45.40
N VAL A 693 27.07 24.17 -45.41
CA VAL A 693 26.73 25.43 -44.72
C VAL A 693 26.71 25.15 -43.22
N ILE A 694 27.64 25.77 -42.49
CA ILE A 694 27.63 25.79 -41.03
C ILE A 694 26.49 26.71 -40.58
N ILE A 695 25.55 26.17 -39.79
CA ILE A 695 24.65 26.96 -38.95
C ILE A 695 24.91 26.49 -37.51
N GLU A 696 25.47 27.39 -36.71
CA GLU A 696 25.65 27.19 -35.27
C GLU A 696 24.34 27.50 -34.55
N ASP A 697 23.60 26.47 -34.13
CA ASP A 697 22.52 26.61 -33.15
C ASP A 697 23.11 26.42 -31.75
N ASP A 698 23.19 27.50 -30.98
CA ASP A 698 23.78 27.54 -29.64
C ASP A 698 23.09 26.60 -28.64
N LEU A 699 23.84 25.65 -28.08
CA LEU A 699 23.50 25.02 -26.79
C LEU A 699 24.23 25.76 -25.65
N PRO A 700 23.52 26.52 -24.78
CA PRO A 700 24.13 27.12 -23.60
C PRO A 700 24.60 26.04 -22.62
N ARG A 701 25.92 25.81 -22.56
CA ARG A 701 26.53 24.90 -21.58
C ARG A 701 26.63 25.54 -20.19
N HIS A 702 26.75 24.66 -19.19
CA HIS A 702 27.32 24.89 -17.85
C HIS A 702 26.56 25.76 -16.84
N ALA A 703 25.87 25.05 -15.94
CA ALA A 703 26.28 24.85 -14.55
C ALA A 703 26.30 26.02 -13.53
N GLN A 704 25.77 25.68 -12.36
CA GLN A 704 26.12 26.16 -11.00
C GLN A 704 27.06 27.37 -10.88
N THR A 705 26.52 28.51 -10.44
CA THR A 705 27.03 29.23 -9.26
C THR A 705 26.03 30.26 -8.72
N ARG A 706 26.33 30.86 -7.57
CA ARG A 706 25.63 32.04 -6.98
C ARG A 706 24.17 31.86 -6.53
N ARG A 707 23.98 30.97 -5.55
CA ARG A 707 23.27 31.42 -4.33
C ARG A 707 24.19 32.38 -3.55
N LYS A 708 23.93 33.71 -3.59
CA LYS A 708 24.28 34.68 -2.51
C LYS A 708 23.68 36.07 -2.81
N LYS A 709 23.04 36.67 -1.80
CA LYS A 709 22.31 37.98 -1.77
C LYS A 709 20.86 38.03 -2.28
N GLN A 710 19.93 37.53 -1.47
CA GLN A 710 18.74 38.31 -1.05
C GLN A 710 18.32 37.81 0.35
N ARG A 711 17.90 38.73 1.25
CA ARG A 711 18.01 38.62 2.72
C ARG A 711 19.49 38.56 3.18
N ARG A 712 19.94 39.27 4.21
CA ARG A 712 19.32 40.26 5.13
C ARG A 712 19.77 41.70 4.71
N LEU A 713 19.47 42.83 5.36
CA LEU A 713 18.97 43.10 6.72
C LEU A 713 17.89 44.21 6.74
N ASP A 714 16.86 43.96 7.53
CA ASP A 714 16.60 44.73 8.75
C ASP A 714 17.10 43.85 9.93
N ASP A 715 17.52 44.31 11.12
CA ASP A 715 17.60 45.67 11.69
C ASP A 715 19.04 46.00 12.16
N VAL A 716 19.40 47.29 12.23
CA VAL A 716 20.26 47.85 13.30
C VAL A 716 19.74 49.25 13.65
N VAL A 717 19.71 49.57 14.95
CA VAL A 717 19.09 50.77 15.52
C VAL A 717 20.11 51.87 15.85
N VAL A 718 19.86 53.10 15.35
CA VAL A 718 20.33 54.41 15.86
C VAL A 718 21.80 54.86 15.60
N ARG A 719 21.94 56.18 15.32
CA ARG A 719 23.15 57.04 15.19
C ARG A 719 24.02 56.81 13.92
N SER A 720 24.49 57.85 13.20
CA SER A 720 24.21 59.31 13.32
C SER A 720 24.60 60.12 12.06
N LYS A 721 24.06 61.36 11.98
CA LYS A 721 24.49 62.54 11.17
C LYS A 721 24.24 62.57 9.63
N ARG A 722 23.37 63.51 9.26
CA ARG A 722 23.24 64.34 8.02
C ARG A 722 24.57 65.04 7.59
N PRO A 723 24.63 65.77 6.45
CA PRO A 723 23.79 65.80 5.22
C PRO A 723 24.62 65.91 3.89
N ARG A 724 23.92 66.23 2.77
CA ARG A 724 24.35 66.96 1.53
C ARG A 724 24.60 66.14 0.24
N ILE A 725 24.38 66.67 -0.98
CA ILE A 725 23.41 67.68 -1.51
C ILE A 725 23.50 67.67 -3.07
N ASP A 726 22.43 68.06 -3.78
CA ASP A 726 22.33 68.41 -5.23
C ASP A 726 22.74 67.30 -6.28
N ASP A 727 22.38 67.34 -7.58
CA ASP A 727 21.66 68.34 -8.40
C ASP A 727 20.86 67.73 -9.61
N ALA A 728 20.23 68.60 -10.42
CA ALA A 728 19.56 68.52 -11.75
C ALA A 728 19.57 67.21 -12.62
N GLN A 729 18.54 66.82 -13.41
CA GLN A 729 17.63 67.50 -14.38
C GLN A 729 18.30 67.96 -15.71
N PRO A 730 17.57 68.12 -16.86
CA PRO A 730 16.48 67.30 -17.45
C PRO A 730 16.62 67.18 -19.01
N VAL A 731 15.57 67.52 -19.80
CA VAL A 731 15.45 67.60 -21.29
C VAL A 731 15.24 66.23 -21.99
N ASP A 732 14.06 65.86 -22.52
CA ASP A 732 13.21 66.43 -23.62
C ASP A 732 13.77 66.11 -25.03
N THR A 733 13.02 65.97 -26.13
CA THR A 733 11.57 66.13 -26.49
C THR A 733 11.25 65.11 -27.64
N SER A 734 10.12 65.02 -28.39
CA SER A 734 8.81 65.69 -28.51
C SER A 734 7.81 64.82 -29.36
N GLU A 735 6.49 65.04 -29.20
CA GLU A 735 5.43 65.25 -30.25
C GLU A 735 5.19 64.24 -31.41
N HIS A 736 4.03 64.15 -32.08
CA HIS A 736 2.63 64.67 -31.96
C HIS A 736 1.70 63.55 -32.55
N ASP A 737 0.36 63.44 -32.40
CA ASP A 737 -0.71 64.45 -32.47
C ASP A 737 -2.05 63.99 -31.79
N LEU A 738 -3.05 64.88 -31.73
CA LEU A 738 -4.39 64.74 -31.07
C LEU A 738 -5.51 65.39 -31.96
N PRO A 739 -6.77 65.76 -31.54
CA PRO A 739 -7.56 65.62 -30.30
C PRO A 739 -8.98 64.99 -30.52
N THR A 740 -9.92 64.92 -29.55
CA THR A 740 -10.99 65.94 -29.26
C THR A 740 -11.93 65.38 -28.16
N ILE A 741 -11.89 65.80 -26.87
CA ILE A 741 -12.72 66.83 -26.18
C ILE A 741 -14.16 66.32 -25.81
N ALA A 742 -14.77 66.51 -24.61
CA ALA A 742 -14.56 67.46 -23.49
C ALA A 742 -14.88 66.95 -22.05
N SER A 743 -14.31 67.64 -21.04
CA SER A 743 -14.78 68.01 -19.66
C SER A 743 -15.55 67.02 -18.73
N ILE A 744 -15.20 66.76 -17.44
CA ILE A 744 -14.84 67.62 -16.24
C ILE A 744 -16.10 68.32 -15.64
N PRO A 745 -16.43 68.31 -14.30
CA PRO A 745 -15.53 68.27 -13.11
C PRO A 745 -15.97 67.49 -11.81
N PHE A 746 -15.04 67.45 -10.82
CA PHE A 746 -15.20 67.63 -9.33
C PHE A 746 -15.81 66.60 -8.33
N GLN A 747 -15.16 66.61 -7.14
CA GLN A 747 -15.67 66.50 -5.75
C GLN A 747 -15.91 65.19 -4.97
N LYS A 748 -15.95 65.38 -3.63
CA LYS A 748 -16.22 64.43 -2.53
C LYS A 748 -17.71 64.50 -2.11
N GLN A 749 -18.09 63.65 -1.14
CA GLN A 749 -19.24 63.80 -0.21
C GLN A 749 -20.64 63.56 -0.83
N THR A 750 -21.38 62.51 -0.46
CA THR A 750 -22.13 62.20 0.80
C THR A 750 -23.43 62.99 1.02
N LYS A 751 -24.48 62.23 1.39
CA LYS A 751 -25.76 62.60 2.05
C LYS A 751 -26.88 63.25 1.22
N GLY A 752 -28.08 62.69 1.42
CA GLY A 752 -29.35 63.43 1.45
C GLY A 752 -30.30 63.21 0.26
N ASN A 753 -31.62 63.36 0.42
CA ASN A 753 -32.37 63.39 1.68
C ASN A 753 -33.90 63.20 1.46
N ARG A 754 -34.56 62.46 2.36
CA ARG A 754 -36.01 62.47 2.73
C ARG A 754 -36.24 61.25 3.65
N HIS A 755 -36.68 61.33 4.91
CA HIS A 755 -37.83 62.03 5.51
C HIS A 755 -39.16 61.58 4.87
N GLN A 756 -40.15 61.03 5.58
CA GLN A 756 -40.29 60.68 7.02
C GLN A 756 -40.46 59.14 7.19
N HIS A 757 -40.71 58.49 8.34
CA HIS A 757 -41.17 58.91 9.68
C HIS A 757 -40.64 57.96 10.80
N THR A 758 -40.95 58.28 12.05
CA THR A 758 -40.71 57.50 13.31
C THR A 758 -42.06 57.40 14.09
N PRO A 759 -42.23 56.75 15.28
CA PRO A 759 -41.24 56.32 16.28
C PRO A 759 -41.58 54.91 16.92
N PRO A 760 -41.41 54.58 18.24
CA PRO A 760 -40.88 53.26 18.68
C PRO A 760 -41.77 52.65 19.83
N PRO A 761 -41.30 52.16 21.01
CA PRO A 761 -40.06 51.50 21.46
C PRO A 761 -40.31 50.16 22.23
N ALA A 762 -39.27 49.62 22.89
CA ALA A 762 -39.36 48.40 23.71
C ALA A 762 -39.53 48.67 25.23
N SER A 763 -40.23 47.78 25.96
CA SER A 763 -40.11 47.69 27.43
C SER A 763 -40.56 46.34 28.06
N LYS A 764 -39.67 45.80 28.91
CA LYS A 764 -39.87 45.07 30.20
C LYS A 764 -41.30 44.66 30.64
N VAL A 765 -41.46 43.41 31.10
CA VAL A 765 -42.02 42.91 32.40
C VAL A 765 -41.88 41.37 32.39
N LYS A 766 -41.42 40.57 33.38
CA LYS A 766 -41.26 40.57 34.87
C LYS A 766 -42.35 39.72 35.57
N LYS A 767 -41.92 38.82 36.50
CA LYS A 767 -42.70 37.85 37.34
C LYS A 767 -43.14 36.56 36.59
N ARG A 768 -42.95 35.34 37.12
CA ARG A 768 -43.43 34.66 38.37
C ARG A 768 -44.93 34.30 38.28
N SER A 769 -45.43 33.15 38.77
CA SER A 769 -44.81 31.99 39.46
C SER A 769 -45.88 30.88 39.72
N MET A 770 -45.48 29.80 40.43
CA MET A 770 -46.35 28.82 41.14
C MET A 770 -47.03 27.76 40.24
N MET A 771 -47.30 26.52 40.68
CA MET A 771 -46.85 25.78 41.90
C MET A 771 -47.13 24.28 41.71
N ARG A 772 -46.30 23.40 42.28
CA ARG A 772 -46.64 22.61 43.49
C ARG A 772 -45.45 21.78 43.94
N ASN A 773 -45.22 21.73 45.24
CA ASN A 773 -44.35 20.77 45.89
C ASN A 773 -45.20 19.56 46.30
N ILE A 774 -44.57 18.39 46.41
CA ILE A 774 -44.78 17.48 47.54
C ILE A 774 -43.39 17.15 48.07
N SER A 775 -43.26 17.05 49.39
CA SER A 775 -42.05 16.71 50.14
C SER A 775 -42.25 15.37 50.86
N ASP A 776 -41.18 14.90 51.50
CA ASP A 776 -41.20 13.81 52.49
C ASP A 776 -41.46 12.40 51.88
N ASP A 777 -41.08 11.28 52.50
CA ASP A 777 -40.64 11.08 53.89
C ASP A 777 -39.44 10.08 54.00
N SER A 778 -39.25 9.47 55.16
CA SER A 778 -37.99 8.91 55.68
C SER A 778 -38.07 7.42 56.08
N ASN A 779 -36.89 6.78 56.20
CA ASN A 779 -36.65 5.45 56.82
C ASN A 779 -37.31 4.23 56.10
N SER A 780 -36.84 2.98 56.20
CA SER A 780 -35.91 2.35 57.14
C SER A 780 -35.22 1.09 56.56
N SER A 781 -33.92 0.91 56.85
CA SER A 781 -33.18 -0.33 57.21
C SER A 781 -33.45 -1.73 56.58
N GLN A 782 -32.38 -2.54 56.56
CA GLN A 782 -32.29 -4.01 56.34
C GLN A 782 -32.29 -4.49 54.87
N GLU A 783 -31.39 -5.39 54.42
CA GLU A 783 -30.14 -5.91 55.01
C GLU A 783 -29.24 -6.60 53.96
N ASN A 784 -27.96 -6.83 54.31
CA ASN A 784 -27.00 -7.81 53.78
C ASN A 784 -26.42 -7.69 52.34
N ASP A 785 -25.13 -7.30 52.34
CA ASP A 785 -23.97 -8.09 51.87
C ASP A 785 -23.58 -8.26 50.37
N ASP A 786 -22.35 -7.79 50.12
CA ASP A 786 -21.23 -8.42 49.40
C ASP A 786 -21.29 -8.90 47.94
N HIS A 787 -20.55 -8.13 47.13
CA HIS A 787 -19.37 -8.59 46.39
C HIS A 787 -19.47 -9.74 45.35
N ALA A 788 -19.55 -9.31 44.09
CA ALA A 788 -18.79 -9.83 42.94
C ALA A 788 -18.99 -11.28 42.45
N VAL A 789 -19.55 -11.38 41.24
CA VAL A 789 -19.06 -12.34 40.22
C VAL A 789 -18.77 -11.58 38.92
N ARG A 790 -17.68 -11.97 38.27
CA ARG A 790 -17.26 -11.66 36.90
C ARG A 790 -17.04 -13.02 36.20
N GLU A 791 -17.06 -13.06 34.87
CA GLU A 791 -16.88 -14.29 34.05
C GLU A 791 -18.10 -15.23 34.03
N ALA A 792 -18.38 -16.00 32.97
CA ALA A 792 -17.93 -15.93 31.55
C ALA A 792 -18.93 -16.72 30.66
N PHE A 793 -18.43 -17.65 29.84
CA PHE A 793 -19.12 -18.56 28.90
C PHE A 793 -19.68 -17.93 27.59
N ASP A 794 -19.30 -18.40 26.39
CA ASP A 794 -18.23 -19.38 26.14
C ASP A 794 -17.60 -19.42 24.73
N ARG A 795 -16.35 -19.94 24.69
CA ARG A 795 -15.86 -20.81 23.61
C ARG A 795 -15.90 -22.22 24.20
N THR A 796 -16.50 -23.22 23.56
CA THR A 796 -15.78 -24.16 22.68
C THR A 796 -16.76 -25.27 22.28
N LEU A 797 -16.58 -25.96 21.13
CA LEU A 797 -16.89 -27.40 21.04
C LEU A 797 -16.35 -28.08 19.77
N MET A 798 -15.77 -29.26 19.96
CA MET A 798 -15.86 -30.42 19.06
C MET A 798 -15.82 -31.70 19.91
N CYS A 799 -16.80 -32.59 19.71
CA CYS A 799 -16.87 -34.06 19.90
C CYS A 799 -16.01 -34.81 20.97
N SER A 800 -16.49 -35.87 21.64
CA SER A 800 -17.75 -36.65 21.46
C SER A 800 -18.04 -37.72 22.55
N THR A 801 -19.33 -37.85 22.93
CA THR A 801 -20.08 -39.12 23.23
C THR A 801 -19.69 -40.02 24.44
N PRO A 802 -20.52 -41.03 24.85
CA PRO A 802 -21.99 -41.24 24.73
C PRO A 802 -22.71 -41.67 26.05
N THR A 803 -24.05 -41.56 26.14
CA THR A 803 -24.92 -42.66 26.64
C THR A 803 -26.44 -42.50 26.41
N LYS A 804 -27.11 -43.66 26.34
CA LYS A 804 -28.57 -43.94 26.23
C LYS A 804 -29.42 -43.17 27.28
N ASN A 805 -30.70 -42.81 27.09
CA ASN A 805 -31.85 -43.61 26.62
C ASN A 805 -33.06 -42.68 26.33
N GLY A 806 -33.99 -43.05 25.43
CA GLY A 806 -35.30 -42.39 25.29
C GLY A 806 -36.01 -42.67 23.96
N ARG A 807 -37.21 -43.27 23.99
CA ARG A 807 -38.04 -43.55 22.80
C ARG A 807 -39.00 -42.40 22.52
N ILE A 808 -39.25 -42.08 21.24
CA ILE A 808 -40.58 -42.19 20.58
C ILE A 808 -40.42 -41.94 19.07
N SER A 809 -41.16 -42.71 18.28
CA SER A 809 -41.37 -42.61 16.82
C SER A 809 -42.65 -43.44 16.50
N PRO A 810 -43.19 -43.52 15.26
CA PRO A 810 -42.70 -42.97 13.98
C PRO A 810 -43.78 -42.27 13.13
N LYS A 811 -43.42 -41.75 11.95
CA LYS A 811 -43.87 -42.29 10.64
C LYS A 811 -43.33 -41.49 9.42
N GLU A 812 -42.67 -42.22 8.52
CA GLU A 812 -42.90 -42.29 7.05
C GLU A 812 -42.95 -40.99 6.17
N ALA A 813 -42.32 -40.92 4.98
CA ALA A 813 -41.37 -41.84 4.32
C ALA A 813 -40.65 -41.21 3.08
N THR A 814 -39.36 -41.58 2.85
CA THR A 814 -38.70 -42.06 1.59
C THR A 814 -38.87 -41.33 0.21
N VAL A 815 -37.91 -41.32 -0.75
CA VAL A 815 -36.50 -41.78 -0.87
C VAL A 815 -35.81 -41.11 -2.09
N ASP A 816 -34.49 -41.28 -2.20
CA ASP A 816 -33.51 -40.66 -3.11
C ASP A 816 -33.41 -41.11 -4.60
N LEU A 817 -32.81 -40.21 -5.40
CA LEU A 817 -31.78 -40.33 -6.46
C LEU A 817 -31.91 -41.14 -7.79
N ASP A 818 -31.24 -40.54 -8.80
CA ASP A 818 -30.51 -41.08 -9.98
C ASP A 818 -31.17 -41.86 -11.13
N ILE A 819 -30.89 -41.44 -12.37
CA ILE A 819 -29.94 -42.11 -13.31
C ILE A 819 -29.69 -41.29 -14.60
N LEU A 820 -28.50 -41.43 -15.19
CA LEU A 820 -28.05 -40.84 -16.48
C LEU A 820 -28.68 -41.53 -17.72
N ASN A 821 -28.95 -40.77 -18.81
CA ASN A 821 -28.24 -40.85 -20.11
C ASN A 821 -28.97 -40.23 -21.34
N ALA A 822 -28.22 -40.20 -22.46
CA ALA A 822 -28.66 -40.22 -23.87
C ALA A 822 -29.09 -38.91 -24.56
N THR A 823 -28.12 -38.34 -25.27
CA THR A 823 -28.23 -37.48 -26.45
C THR A 823 -29.08 -38.09 -27.59
N LEU A 824 -29.89 -37.28 -28.30
CA LEU A 824 -29.74 -36.99 -29.76
C LEU A 824 -30.98 -36.32 -30.42
N THR A 825 -30.67 -35.57 -31.50
CA THR A 825 -31.50 -35.25 -32.69
C THR A 825 -32.75 -34.36 -32.63
N ASP A 826 -32.82 -33.53 -33.68
CA ASP A 826 -33.96 -33.02 -34.45
C ASP A 826 -35.02 -32.15 -33.76
N GLY A 827 -34.91 -30.85 -34.04
CA GLY A 827 -36.02 -29.91 -33.88
C GLY A 827 -36.82 -29.76 -35.17
N HIS A 828 -38.16 -29.86 -35.07
CA HIS A 828 -39.08 -29.26 -36.03
C HIS A 828 -39.86 -28.12 -35.37
N THR A 829 -40.14 -27.08 -36.14
CA THR A 829 -40.74 -25.83 -35.68
C THR A 829 -42.26 -25.93 -35.48
N THR A 830 -42.80 -25.27 -34.45
CA THR A 830 -43.72 -24.11 -34.56
C THR A 830 -44.37 -23.74 -33.22
N ILE A 831 -44.81 -22.46 -33.09
CA ILE A 831 -45.87 -21.96 -32.15
C ILE A 831 -45.50 -22.02 -30.64
N GLU A 832 -45.75 -21.02 -29.79
CA GLU A 832 -46.33 -19.67 -29.93
C GLU A 832 -45.64 -18.64 -29.00
N LYS A 833 -45.88 -17.34 -29.18
CA LYS A 833 -45.42 -16.28 -28.25
C LYS A 833 -46.59 -15.69 -27.46
N LYS A 834 -46.44 -15.55 -26.14
CA LYS A 834 -47.10 -14.51 -25.33
C LYS A 834 -46.18 -14.03 -24.22
N SER A 835 -46.15 -12.71 -24.01
CA SER A 835 -45.25 -12.01 -23.10
C SER A 835 -45.86 -11.81 -21.71
N SER A 836 -45.02 -11.84 -20.68
CA SER A 836 -45.37 -11.59 -19.28
C SER A 836 -45.48 -10.10 -18.92
N SER A 837 -46.06 -9.79 -17.76
CA SER A 837 -46.22 -8.42 -17.26
C SER A 837 -46.06 -8.28 -15.73
N SER A 838 -45.15 -7.39 -15.33
CA SER A 838 -45.21 -6.50 -14.15
C SER A 838 -45.08 -7.02 -12.69
N LEU A 839 -44.60 -6.09 -11.83
CA LEU A 839 -44.59 -6.05 -10.34
C LEU A 839 -43.53 -6.93 -9.63
N GLY A 840 -42.78 -6.48 -8.62
CA GLY A 840 -42.65 -5.18 -7.91
C GLY A 840 -41.53 -5.27 -6.82
N VAL A 841 -41.27 -4.31 -5.90
CA VAL A 841 -41.70 -2.91 -5.71
C VAL A 841 -40.82 -2.23 -4.60
N CYS A 842 -40.55 -0.91 -4.68
CA CYS A 842 -39.93 -0.03 -3.64
C CYS A 842 -38.44 -0.26 -3.21
N SER A 843 -37.71 0.67 -2.56
CA SER A 843 -38.06 1.94 -1.87
C SER A 843 -36.96 3.05 -1.87
N TYR A 844 -37.38 4.33 -1.93
CA TYR A 844 -36.74 5.61 -1.46
C TYR A 844 -35.27 5.97 -1.87
N THR A 845 -34.85 7.24 -1.99
CA THR A 845 -35.28 8.53 -1.38
C THR A 845 -35.38 9.74 -2.34
N GLU A 846 -36.25 10.70 -1.94
CA GLU A 846 -36.21 12.18 -2.11
C GLU A 846 -36.15 12.90 -3.49
N ARG A 847 -36.72 14.12 -3.50
CA ARG A 847 -36.80 15.08 -4.61
C ARG A 847 -36.51 16.50 -4.09
N PRO A 848 -35.94 17.43 -4.89
CA PRO A 848 -36.07 18.86 -4.62
C PRO A 848 -37.52 19.32 -4.88
N THR A 849 -38.03 20.21 -4.02
CA THR A 849 -39.38 20.79 -4.15
C THR A 849 -39.37 22.06 -5.01
N VAL A 850 -40.15 22.07 -6.09
CA VAL A 850 -40.55 23.30 -6.79
C VAL A 850 -41.97 23.64 -6.36
N ASN A 851 -42.20 24.90 -6.01
CA ASN A 851 -43.45 25.37 -5.42
C ASN A 851 -44.52 25.55 -6.51
N ILE A 852 -45.54 24.67 -6.54
CA ILE A 852 -46.69 24.79 -7.45
C ILE A 852 -47.94 25.06 -6.62
N ALA A 853 -48.28 26.35 -6.53
CA ALA A 853 -49.61 26.80 -6.14
C ALA A 853 -50.41 27.18 -7.39
N ASN A 854 -51.68 26.81 -7.42
CA ASN A 854 -52.71 27.23 -8.38
C ASN A 854 -52.43 27.01 -9.89
N PHE A 855 -52.90 25.86 -10.41
CA PHE A 855 -53.57 25.85 -11.72
C PHE A 855 -54.83 24.98 -11.66
N ASN A 856 -55.92 25.48 -12.23
CA ASN A 856 -57.25 24.87 -12.13
C ASN A 856 -57.46 23.72 -13.12
N ASN A 857 -58.18 22.68 -12.69
CA ASN A 857 -58.65 21.60 -13.56
C ASN A 857 -59.42 22.14 -14.77
N THR A 858 -58.98 21.77 -15.96
CA THR A 858 -59.78 21.80 -17.20
C THR A 858 -59.32 20.62 -18.08
N PRO A 859 -60.23 19.95 -18.82
CA PRO A 859 -59.84 18.83 -19.67
C PRO A 859 -58.93 19.32 -20.81
N VAL A 860 -57.80 18.63 -20.99
CA VAL A 860 -56.84 18.94 -22.05
C VAL A 860 -57.11 18.01 -23.23
N HIS A 861 -57.55 18.56 -24.36
CA HIS A 861 -57.64 17.79 -25.60
C HIS A 861 -56.22 17.36 -26.01
N LEU A 862 -56.05 16.07 -26.31
CA LEU A 862 -54.73 15.47 -26.49
C LEU A 862 -54.68 14.63 -27.77
N VAL A 863 -53.84 15.03 -28.70
CA VAL A 863 -53.56 14.30 -29.95
C VAL A 863 -52.34 13.41 -29.74
N ARG A 864 -52.35 12.21 -30.31
CA ARG A 864 -51.20 11.28 -30.28
C ARG A 864 -50.60 11.16 -31.67
N VAL A 865 -49.30 11.38 -31.81
CA VAL A 865 -48.55 11.25 -33.07
C VAL A 865 -47.40 10.27 -32.84
N ARG A 866 -47.33 9.20 -33.64
CA ARG A 866 -46.23 8.23 -33.60
C ARG A 866 -45.17 8.64 -34.64
N VAL A 867 -43.98 8.99 -34.17
CA VAL A 867 -42.81 9.33 -35.01
C VAL A 867 -41.74 8.26 -34.75
N GLU A 868 -41.39 7.49 -35.78
CA GLU A 868 -40.59 6.25 -35.63
C GLU A 868 -41.15 5.32 -34.53
N ASP A 869 -40.35 4.98 -33.52
CA ASP A 869 -40.76 4.15 -32.37
C ASP A 869 -41.41 4.97 -31.23
N ARG A 870 -41.37 6.31 -31.30
CA ARG A 870 -41.82 7.20 -30.23
C ARG A 870 -43.29 7.61 -30.40
N LEU A 871 -44.11 7.36 -29.39
CA LEU A 871 -45.50 7.82 -29.33
C LEU A 871 -45.59 9.15 -28.57
N LEU A 872 -45.66 10.25 -29.32
CA LEU A 872 -45.72 11.61 -28.79
C LEU A 872 -47.16 11.98 -28.41
N SER A 873 -47.33 12.51 -27.20
CA SER A 873 -48.60 13.06 -26.72
C SER A 873 -48.55 14.58 -26.78
N ILE A 874 -49.46 15.19 -27.54
CA ILE A 874 -49.51 16.62 -27.84
C ILE A 874 -50.79 17.21 -27.22
N PRO A 875 -50.69 18.04 -26.16
CA PRO A 875 -51.82 18.78 -25.64
C PRO A 875 -52.17 19.95 -26.57
N LEU A 876 -53.45 20.15 -26.84
CA LEU A 876 -53.96 21.31 -27.57
C LEU A 876 -54.28 22.46 -26.60
N PRO A 877 -54.15 23.73 -27.04
CA PRO A 877 -54.72 24.88 -26.33
C PRO A 877 -56.25 24.76 -26.15
N LYS A 878 -56.83 25.58 -25.27
CA LYS A 878 -58.28 25.58 -25.04
C LYS A 878 -59.05 25.98 -26.30
N ASP A 879 -58.56 27.01 -26.98
CA ASP A 879 -59.07 27.48 -28.26
C ASP A 879 -58.14 26.98 -29.38
N PHE A 880 -58.43 25.80 -29.94
CA PHE A 880 -57.62 25.15 -30.98
C PHE A 880 -58.27 25.15 -32.37
N SER A 881 -59.44 25.78 -32.52
CA SER A 881 -60.22 25.86 -33.77
C SER A 881 -59.52 26.64 -34.89
N THR A 882 -58.53 27.47 -34.56
CA THR A 882 -57.71 28.26 -35.50
C THR A 882 -56.37 27.61 -35.85
N LEU A 883 -56.07 26.43 -35.30
CA LEU A 883 -54.82 25.71 -35.54
C LEU A 883 -54.95 24.71 -36.69
N THR A 884 -53.87 24.54 -37.45
CA THR A 884 -53.78 23.60 -38.58
C THR A 884 -52.86 22.42 -38.30
N ILE A 885 -52.82 21.42 -39.19
CA ILE A 885 -51.91 20.27 -39.08
C ILE A 885 -50.43 20.70 -38.96
N ALA A 886 -50.02 21.84 -39.56
CA ALA A 886 -48.69 22.44 -39.35
C ALA A 886 -48.32 22.63 -37.86
N TYR A 887 -49.28 22.97 -37.00
CA TYR A 887 -49.05 23.10 -35.56
C TYR A 887 -48.73 21.74 -34.93
N LEU A 888 -49.39 20.66 -35.37
CA LEU A 888 -49.10 19.31 -34.89
C LEU A 888 -47.80 18.76 -35.46
N GLU A 889 -47.47 19.08 -36.70
CA GLU A 889 -46.17 18.75 -37.33
C GLU A 889 -45.03 19.43 -36.57
N GLN A 890 -45.16 20.73 -36.28
CA GLN A 890 -44.22 21.46 -35.45
C GLN A 890 -44.15 20.91 -34.01
N GLN A 891 -45.28 20.69 -33.34
CA GLN A 891 -45.29 20.16 -31.97
C GLN A 891 -44.76 18.72 -31.88
N ALA A 892 -44.96 17.89 -32.91
CA ALA A 892 -44.36 16.57 -33.01
C ALA A 892 -42.84 16.67 -33.16
N ALA A 893 -42.35 17.54 -34.05
CA ALA A 893 -40.92 17.78 -34.24
C ALA A 893 -40.24 18.33 -32.96
N ASP A 894 -40.86 19.31 -32.29
CA ASP A 894 -40.34 19.91 -31.05
C ASP A 894 -40.33 18.90 -29.88
N ARG A 895 -41.36 18.05 -29.77
CA ARG A 895 -41.44 17.00 -28.74
C ARG A 895 -40.49 15.84 -29.03
N TYR A 896 -40.31 15.46 -30.30
CA TYR A 896 -39.28 14.50 -30.69
C TYR A 896 -37.88 15.04 -30.36
N GLN A 897 -37.59 16.31 -30.70
CA GLN A 897 -36.31 16.95 -30.36
C GLN A 897 -36.06 17.00 -28.84
N THR A 898 -37.09 17.23 -28.03
CA THR A 898 -36.98 17.18 -26.57
C THR A 898 -36.57 15.78 -26.07
N ILE A 899 -37.01 14.72 -26.74
CA ILE A 899 -36.73 13.33 -26.37
C ILE A 899 -35.39 12.85 -26.93
N GLU A 900 -35.03 13.16 -28.18
CA GLU A 900 -33.89 12.57 -28.91
C GLU A 900 -32.76 13.57 -29.28
N GLY A 901 -32.98 14.87 -29.11
CA GLY A 901 -32.02 15.94 -29.45
C GLY A 901 -31.89 16.29 -30.94
N THR A 902 -32.38 15.44 -31.84
CA THR A 902 -32.53 15.71 -33.29
C THR A 902 -33.92 16.27 -33.61
N LYS A 903 -34.04 17.21 -34.55
CA LYS A 903 -35.34 17.73 -34.99
C LYS A 903 -35.72 17.14 -36.36
N PRO A 904 -36.61 16.14 -36.42
CA PRO A 904 -37.13 15.66 -37.70
C PRO A 904 -38.05 16.71 -38.34
N VAL A 905 -38.03 16.79 -39.67
CA VAL A 905 -39.12 17.39 -40.44
C VAL A 905 -40.18 16.31 -40.60
N VAL A 906 -41.32 16.49 -39.94
CA VAL A 906 -42.39 15.50 -39.84
C VAL A 906 -43.60 15.99 -40.62
N ASN A 907 -44.05 15.21 -41.61
CA ASN A 907 -45.39 15.39 -42.18
C ASN A 907 -46.36 14.45 -41.46
N ILE A 908 -47.58 14.89 -41.21
CA ILE A 908 -48.60 14.04 -40.56
C ILE A 908 -49.46 13.29 -41.58
N ALA A 909 -49.64 12.01 -41.32
CA ALA A 909 -50.48 11.10 -42.08
C ALA A 909 -51.48 10.35 -41.18
N LEU A 910 -52.51 9.83 -41.82
CA LEU A 910 -53.41 8.80 -41.26
C LEU A 910 -52.65 7.46 -41.08
N GLU A 911 -53.26 6.49 -40.39
CA GLU A 911 -52.59 5.22 -40.06
C GLU A 911 -52.26 4.37 -41.30
N ASP A 912 -53.07 4.48 -42.36
CA ASP A 912 -52.82 3.91 -43.70
C ASP A 912 -51.64 4.56 -44.45
N GLY A 913 -51.22 5.77 -44.04
CA GLY A 913 -50.16 6.55 -44.68
C GLY A 913 -50.64 7.68 -45.59
N ALA A 914 -51.95 7.94 -45.70
CA ALA A 914 -52.46 9.11 -46.42
C ALA A 914 -52.03 10.41 -45.74
N LEU A 915 -51.27 11.26 -46.45
CA LEU A 915 -50.77 12.55 -45.96
C LEU A 915 -51.92 13.56 -45.80
N LEU A 916 -51.93 14.27 -44.68
CA LEU A 916 -52.75 15.46 -44.49
C LEU A 916 -51.97 16.69 -44.97
N CYS A 917 -52.67 17.78 -45.35
CA CYS A 917 -52.00 19.01 -45.73
C CYS A 917 -51.75 19.88 -44.49
N SER A 918 -50.57 20.49 -44.41
CA SER A 918 -50.17 21.35 -43.27
C SER A 918 -51.12 22.54 -43.04
N SER A 919 -51.91 22.94 -44.05
CA SER A 919 -52.95 23.97 -43.96
C SER A 919 -54.31 23.48 -43.43
N ASP A 920 -54.55 22.16 -43.35
CA ASP A 920 -55.85 21.62 -42.94
C ASP A 920 -56.11 21.92 -41.45
N PRO A 921 -57.33 22.28 -41.02
CA PRO A 921 -57.61 22.60 -39.63
C PRO A 921 -57.57 21.34 -38.75
N ILE A 922 -57.07 21.47 -37.50
CA ILE A 922 -56.97 20.34 -36.54
C ILE A 922 -58.32 19.67 -36.27
N MET A 923 -59.45 20.35 -36.50
CA MET A 923 -60.78 19.75 -36.41
C MET A 923 -60.95 18.51 -37.31
N CYS A 924 -60.25 18.42 -38.45
CA CYS A 924 -60.34 17.31 -39.40
C CYS A 924 -59.82 15.97 -38.86
N ILE A 925 -59.04 15.95 -37.78
CA ILE A 925 -58.50 14.72 -37.15
C ILE A 925 -59.26 14.29 -35.88
N GLN A 926 -60.37 14.94 -35.55
CA GLN A 926 -61.10 14.66 -34.32
C GLN A 926 -61.63 13.22 -34.29
N GLY A 927 -61.22 12.45 -33.28
CA GLY A 927 -61.59 11.04 -33.10
C GLY A 927 -60.55 10.02 -33.55
N ILE A 928 -59.48 10.44 -34.23
CA ILE A 928 -58.38 9.54 -34.65
C ILE A 928 -57.52 9.17 -33.42
N PRO A 929 -57.28 7.87 -33.15
CA PRO A 929 -56.63 7.44 -31.89
C PRO A 929 -55.12 7.66 -31.85
N VAL A 930 -54.43 7.50 -32.99
CA VAL A 930 -53.00 7.77 -33.20
C VAL A 930 -52.80 8.19 -34.66
N LEU A 931 -52.12 9.31 -34.88
CA LEU A 931 -51.65 9.76 -36.19
C LEU A 931 -50.21 9.29 -36.44
N LYS A 932 -49.81 9.21 -37.70
CA LYS A 932 -48.48 8.75 -38.13
C LYS A 932 -47.64 9.94 -38.57
N GLY A 933 -46.58 10.24 -37.84
CA GLY A 933 -45.60 11.25 -38.24
C GLY A 933 -44.54 10.62 -39.14
N ILE A 934 -44.56 10.98 -40.42
CA ILE A 934 -43.60 10.53 -41.42
C ILE A 934 -42.42 11.51 -41.43
N VAL A 935 -41.22 11.03 -41.08
CA VAL A 935 -40.00 11.83 -41.14
C VAL A 935 -39.59 11.97 -42.62
N VAL A 936 -39.70 13.19 -43.16
CA VAL A 936 -39.34 13.52 -44.55
C VAL A 936 -37.85 13.81 -44.67
N SER A 937 -37.29 14.50 -43.68
CA SER A 937 -35.85 14.76 -43.58
C SER A 937 -35.44 15.00 -42.13
N TRP A 938 -34.14 14.95 -41.87
CA TRP A 938 -33.57 15.23 -40.56
C TRP A 938 -32.87 16.58 -40.57
N ASN A 939 -33.27 17.51 -39.69
CA ASN A 939 -32.35 18.56 -39.28
C ASN A 939 -31.42 17.97 -38.22
N VAL A 940 -30.14 17.83 -38.57
CA VAL A 940 -29.08 17.31 -37.70
C VAL A 940 -28.08 18.43 -37.42
N PRO A 941 -28.32 19.27 -36.38
CA PRO A 941 -27.32 20.22 -35.91
C PRO A 941 -26.01 19.51 -35.51
N PRO A 942 -24.88 20.24 -35.42
CA PRO A 942 -23.63 19.71 -34.88
C PRO A 942 -23.83 19.01 -33.52
N LEU A 943 -23.00 18.00 -33.25
CA LEU A 943 -23.16 17.12 -32.07
C LEU A 943 -23.23 17.91 -30.75
N ASP A 944 -22.46 19.00 -30.65
CA ASP A 944 -22.44 19.83 -29.45
C ASP A 944 -23.74 20.61 -29.28
N GLU A 945 -24.37 21.10 -30.36
CA GLU A 945 -25.66 21.79 -30.30
C GLU A 945 -26.77 20.83 -29.88
N ARG A 946 -26.79 19.62 -30.45
CA ARG A 946 -27.78 18.58 -30.03
C ARG A 946 -27.59 18.20 -28.57
N PHE A 947 -26.36 18.02 -28.13
CA PHE A 947 -26.04 17.77 -26.72
C PHE A 947 -26.46 18.95 -25.81
N ARG A 948 -26.17 20.19 -26.23
CA ARG A 948 -26.53 21.42 -25.51
C ARG A 948 -28.03 21.58 -25.34
N VAL A 949 -28.81 21.32 -26.40
CA VAL A 949 -30.29 21.28 -26.35
C VAL A 949 -30.79 20.19 -25.42
N LYS A 950 -30.15 19.01 -25.42
CA LYS A 950 -30.58 17.85 -24.62
C LYS A 950 -30.34 18.01 -23.11
N ILE A 951 -29.25 18.67 -22.70
CA ILE A 951 -28.87 18.85 -21.28
C ILE A 951 -29.09 20.28 -20.73
N GLY A 952 -29.23 21.27 -21.61
CA GLY A 952 -29.36 22.69 -21.29
C GLY A 952 -28.01 23.44 -21.20
N ASP A 953 -27.97 24.66 -21.74
CA ASP A 953 -26.79 25.54 -21.84
C ASP A 953 -25.97 25.68 -20.54
N GLN A 954 -26.63 25.69 -19.38
CA GLN A 954 -25.97 25.87 -18.08
C GLN A 954 -25.31 24.58 -17.54
N LEU A 955 -25.75 23.41 -18.02
CA LEU A 955 -25.27 22.08 -17.59
C LEU A 955 -24.33 21.44 -18.61
N ALA A 956 -24.34 21.91 -19.86
CA ALA A 956 -23.47 21.47 -20.94
C ALA A 956 -22.00 21.87 -20.68
N GLY A 957 -21.29 21.06 -19.88
CA GLY A 957 -19.92 21.33 -19.46
C GLY A 957 -18.97 21.61 -20.64
N LYS A 958 -18.35 22.80 -20.66
CA LYS A 958 -17.59 23.37 -21.80
C LYS A 958 -16.58 22.41 -22.45
N LYS A 959 -15.95 21.51 -21.68
CA LYS A 959 -15.02 20.49 -22.21
C LYS A 959 -15.71 19.46 -23.11
N ILE A 960 -16.90 19.01 -22.75
CA ILE A 960 -17.69 18.03 -23.52
C ILE A 960 -18.17 18.69 -24.82
N LEU A 961 -18.69 19.92 -24.75
CA LEU A 961 -19.07 20.69 -25.94
C LEU A 961 -17.89 20.82 -26.94
N ALA A 962 -16.71 21.22 -26.47
CA ALA A 962 -15.52 21.34 -27.33
C ALA A 962 -15.11 20.01 -27.98
N ARG A 963 -15.24 18.87 -27.28
CA ARG A 963 -15.02 17.53 -27.86
C ARG A 963 -16.09 17.16 -28.89
N CYS A 964 -17.35 17.55 -28.68
CA CYS A 964 -18.44 17.32 -29.62
C CYS A 964 -18.32 18.17 -30.90
N GLN A 965 -17.88 19.42 -30.78
CA GLN A 965 -17.53 20.29 -31.92
C GLN A 965 -16.40 19.67 -32.75
N ALA A 966 -15.31 19.26 -32.09
CA ALA A 966 -14.20 18.59 -32.74
C ALA A 966 -14.62 17.28 -33.42
N ALA A 967 -15.48 16.47 -32.80
CA ALA A 967 -15.96 15.21 -33.37
C ALA A 967 -16.79 15.41 -34.64
N THR A 968 -17.64 16.45 -34.68
CA THR A 968 -18.44 16.80 -35.87
C THR A 968 -17.55 17.13 -37.07
N ALA A 969 -16.40 17.77 -36.83
CA ALA A 969 -15.44 18.16 -37.88
C ALA A 969 -14.40 17.07 -38.24
N LEU A 970 -14.07 16.17 -37.31
CA LEU A 970 -12.95 15.22 -37.44
C LEU A 970 -13.36 13.74 -37.55
N GLY A 971 -14.66 13.42 -37.51
CA GLY A 971 -15.15 12.03 -37.47
C GLY A 971 -14.67 11.23 -36.25
N LYS A 972 -14.10 11.92 -35.24
CA LYS A 972 -13.38 11.35 -34.10
C LYS A 972 -13.79 11.98 -32.79
N LEU A 973 -14.32 11.16 -31.88
CA LEU A 973 -14.74 11.58 -30.54
C LEU A 973 -13.84 10.97 -29.48
N GLU A 974 -13.17 11.83 -28.71
CA GLU A 974 -12.35 11.47 -27.54
C GLU A 974 -12.99 12.06 -26.28
N LEU A 975 -13.43 11.20 -25.36
CA LEU A 975 -14.07 11.60 -24.10
C LEU A 975 -13.31 11.05 -22.88
N ASP A 976 -11.99 10.91 -23.03
CA ASP A 976 -11.09 10.39 -22.01
C ASP A 976 -11.27 11.14 -20.67
N HIS A 977 -11.55 10.36 -19.61
CA HIS A 977 -11.75 10.83 -18.23
C HIS A 977 -12.87 11.86 -18.01
N MET A 978 -13.88 11.86 -18.89
CA MET A 978 -15.07 12.67 -18.69
C MET A 978 -16.16 11.86 -17.99
N LYS A 979 -16.81 12.46 -16.98
CA LYS A 979 -18.08 11.93 -16.47
C LYS A 979 -19.14 12.20 -17.55
N ILE A 980 -19.42 11.21 -18.38
CA ILE A 980 -20.35 11.34 -19.50
C ILE A 980 -21.79 11.27 -18.99
N PRO A 981 -22.63 12.28 -19.26
CA PRO A 981 -24.08 12.20 -19.02
C PRO A 981 -24.76 11.28 -20.06
N GLN A 982 -25.80 10.55 -19.66
CA GLN A 982 -26.57 9.64 -20.52
C GLN A 982 -27.11 10.36 -21.77
N GLU A 983 -27.48 11.63 -21.61
CA GLU A 983 -27.93 12.56 -22.65
C GLU A 983 -26.98 12.62 -23.86
N LEU A 984 -25.67 12.50 -23.64
CA LEU A 984 -24.68 12.49 -24.73
C LEU A 984 -24.77 11.20 -25.54
N MET A 985 -24.99 10.05 -24.90
CA MET A 985 -25.17 8.77 -25.59
C MET A 985 -26.44 8.78 -26.45
N VAL A 986 -27.54 9.36 -25.96
CA VAL A 986 -28.78 9.50 -26.75
C VAL A 986 -28.52 10.27 -28.05
N VAL A 987 -27.83 11.43 -28.00
CA VAL A 987 -27.60 12.22 -29.22
C VAL A 987 -26.53 11.64 -30.15
N LEU A 988 -25.65 10.75 -29.67
CA LEU A 988 -24.62 10.09 -30.48
C LEU A 988 -25.17 9.07 -31.47
N LYS A 989 -26.38 8.54 -31.27
CA LYS A 989 -26.96 7.51 -32.13
C LYS A 989 -27.18 7.93 -33.60
N HIS A 990 -27.14 9.23 -33.87
CA HIS A 990 -27.26 9.84 -35.19
C HIS A 990 -25.91 10.27 -35.82
N GLU A 991 -24.76 10.05 -35.16
CA GLU A 991 -23.43 10.39 -35.71
C GLU A 991 -22.90 9.35 -36.70
N VAL A 992 -23.54 9.27 -37.87
CA VAL A 992 -23.20 8.31 -38.94
C VAL A 992 -21.78 8.52 -39.49
N HIS A 993 -21.20 9.71 -39.34
CA HIS A 993 -19.85 10.05 -39.80
C HIS A 993 -18.72 9.63 -38.85
N LEU A 994 -19.04 9.11 -37.66
CA LEU A 994 -18.03 8.78 -36.64
C LEU A 994 -17.27 7.50 -37.00
N HIS A 995 -15.98 7.64 -37.34
CA HIS A 995 -15.07 6.53 -37.62
C HIS A 995 -14.18 6.15 -36.42
N THR A 996 -14.07 7.02 -35.41
CA THR A 996 -13.22 6.78 -34.23
C THR A 996 -13.90 7.23 -32.94
N LEU A 997 -14.00 6.32 -31.97
CA LEU A 997 -14.58 6.58 -30.65
C LEU A 997 -13.61 6.09 -29.56
N HIS A 998 -13.10 7.03 -28.78
CA HIS A 998 -12.29 6.77 -27.60
C HIS A 998 -13.09 7.14 -26.33
N LEU A 999 -13.47 6.12 -25.59
CA LEU A 999 -14.02 6.20 -24.23
C LEU A 999 -12.95 5.64 -23.28
N SER A 1000 -11.86 6.38 -23.05
CA SER A 1000 -10.88 5.96 -22.05
C SER A 1000 -11.38 6.34 -20.66
N PHE A 1001 -11.64 5.33 -19.84
CA PHE A 1001 -11.86 5.43 -18.40
C PHE A 1001 -13.04 6.31 -18.02
N VAL A 1002 -14.16 6.08 -18.71
CA VAL A 1002 -15.46 6.68 -18.42
C VAL A 1002 -16.18 5.85 -17.37
N HIS A 1003 -16.74 6.49 -16.35
CA HIS A 1003 -17.72 5.84 -15.47
C HIS A 1003 -19.07 5.76 -16.22
N VAL A 1004 -19.39 4.60 -16.78
CA VAL A 1004 -20.67 4.34 -17.46
C VAL A 1004 -21.66 3.75 -16.45
N ASP A 1005 -22.70 4.51 -16.08
CA ASP A 1005 -23.79 4.01 -15.23
C ASP A 1005 -24.73 3.05 -16.01
N PRO A 1006 -25.63 2.29 -15.35
CA PRO A 1006 -26.48 1.31 -16.02
C PRO A 1006 -27.41 1.88 -17.10
N ASN A 1007 -27.85 3.13 -16.98
CA ASN A 1007 -28.72 3.77 -17.97
C ASN A 1007 -27.91 4.31 -19.16
N ALA A 1008 -26.72 4.86 -18.89
CA ALA A 1008 -25.73 5.19 -19.91
C ALA A 1008 -25.25 3.95 -20.67
N LEU A 1009 -25.12 2.78 -20.02
CA LEU A 1009 -24.76 1.51 -20.67
C LEU A 1009 -25.85 1.06 -21.66
N LEU A 1010 -27.13 1.13 -21.28
CA LEU A 1010 -28.24 0.81 -22.19
C LEU A 1010 -28.27 1.73 -23.42
N ALA A 1011 -28.02 3.03 -23.24
CA ALA A 1011 -27.91 3.98 -24.34
C ALA A 1011 -26.68 3.71 -25.22
N LEU A 1012 -25.53 3.38 -24.62
CA LEU A 1012 -24.30 3.02 -25.33
C LEU A 1012 -24.47 1.75 -26.20
N ILE A 1013 -25.22 0.76 -25.69
CA ILE A 1013 -25.61 -0.43 -26.47
C ILE A 1013 -26.48 -0.03 -27.68
N GLU A 1014 -27.46 0.86 -27.51
CA GLU A 1014 -28.28 1.36 -28.65
C GLU A 1014 -27.39 2.03 -29.70
N VAL A 1015 -26.53 2.98 -29.30
CA VAL A 1015 -25.56 3.68 -30.19
C VAL A 1015 -24.70 2.68 -30.96
N PHE A 1016 -24.23 1.62 -30.30
CA PHE A 1016 -23.32 0.64 -30.90
C PHE A 1016 -24.00 -0.25 -31.96
N THR A 1017 -25.34 -0.32 -31.98
CA THR A 1017 -26.08 -0.90 -33.12
C THR A 1017 -26.17 0.03 -34.34
N LYS A 1018 -25.88 1.34 -34.18
CA LYS A 1018 -26.09 2.39 -35.20
C LYS A 1018 -24.80 2.91 -35.84
N LEU A 1019 -23.67 2.91 -35.12
CA LEU A 1019 -22.37 3.41 -35.60
C LEU A 1019 -21.69 2.47 -36.62
N LYS A 1020 -22.32 2.25 -37.77
CA LYS A 1020 -21.87 1.30 -38.81
C LYS A 1020 -20.52 1.61 -39.45
N ASN A 1021 -20.06 2.86 -39.38
CA ASN A 1021 -18.81 3.32 -40.01
C ASN A 1021 -17.61 3.34 -39.04
N LEU A 1022 -17.78 2.86 -37.80
CA LEU A 1022 -16.73 2.92 -36.79
C LEU A 1022 -15.59 1.95 -37.12
N LYS A 1023 -14.38 2.50 -37.31
CA LYS A 1023 -13.12 1.78 -37.60
C LYS A 1023 -12.23 1.58 -36.37
N VAL A 1024 -12.30 2.48 -35.40
CA VAL A 1024 -11.48 2.44 -34.17
C VAL A 1024 -12.35 2.63 -32.94
N LEU A 1025 -12.29 1.67 -32.02
CA LEU A 1025 -13.04 1.65 -30.77
C LEU A 1025 -12.12 1.39 -29.58
N HIS A 1026 -11.92 2.39 -28.74
CA HIS A 1026 -11.17 2.25 -27.48
C HIS A 1026 -12.14 2.41 -26.30
N LEU A 1027 -12.24 1.39 -25.45
CA LEU A 1027 -13.10 1.34 -24.25
C LEU A 1027 -12.26 1.17 -22.97
N ILE A 1028 -11.06 1.75 -22.98
CA ILE A 1028 -9.97 1.44 -22.06
C ILE A 1028 -10.41 1.68 -20.61
N GLY A 1029 -10.44 0.63 -19.79
CA GLY A 1029 -10.73 0.67 -18.35
C GLY A 1029 -12.03 1.37 -17.94
N CYS A 1030 -13.10 1.25 -18.71
CA CYS A 1030 -14.45 1.66 -18.30
C CYS A 1030 -15.09 0.75 -17.21
N ASN A 1031 -14.28 -0.09 -16.55
CA ASN A 1031 -14.68 -1.05 -15.51
C ASN A 1031 -15.77 -2.06 -15.97
N PHE A 1032 -15.82 -2.35 -17.28
CA PHE A 1032 -16.73 -3.37 -17.80
C PHE A 1032 -16.27 -4.77 -17.37
N ARG A 1033 -17.22 -5.61 -16.95
CA ARG A 1033 -17.05 -7.06 -16.76
C ARG A 1033 -17.48 -7.82 -18.02
N GLY A 1034 -17.09 -9.09 -18.16
CA GLY A 1034 -17.30 -9.86 -19.40
C GLY A 1034 -18.76 -9.93 -19.85
N LYS A 1035 -19.74 -10.06 -18.95
CA LYS A 1035 -21.17 -9.98 -19.32
C LYS A 1035 -21.54 -8.63 -19.98
N GLN A 1036 -21.07 -7.50 -19.43
CA GLN A 1036 -21.35 -6.17 -19.99
C GLN A 1036 -20.68 -6.01 -21.36
N LEU A 1037 -19.47 -6.56 -21.54
CA LEU A 1037 -18.81 -6.63 -22.85
C LEU A 1037 -19.60 -7.51 -23.84
N CYS A 1038 -20.26 -8.58 -23.39
CA CYS A 1038 -21.17 -9.38 -24.23
C CYS A 1038 -22.42 -8.59 -24.64
N ASP A 1039 -23.07 -7.90 -23.71
CA ASP A 1039 -24.27 -7.10 -23.99
C ASP A 1039 -23.98 -5.93 -24.96
N LEU A 1040 -22.76 -5.38 -24.91
CA LEU A 1040 -22.29 -4.22 -25.67
C LEU A 1040 -21.62 -4.54 -27.01
N LEU A 1041 -20.78 -5.58 -27.09
CA LEU A 1041 -20.10 -5.97 -28.33
C LEU A 1041 -20.84 -7.08 -29.10
N GLY A 1042 -21.67 -7.90 -28.43
CA GLY A 1042 -22.43 -8.99 -29.06
C GLY A 1042 -23.54 -8.55 -30.02
N LYS A 1043 -23.84 -7.25 -30.07
CA LYS A 1043 -24.78 -6.60 -31.01
C LYS A 1043 -24.13 -5.45 -31.80
N PHE A 1044 -22.80 -5.42 -31.87
CA PHE A 1044 -22.07 -4.32 -32.50
C PHE A 1044 -22.38 -4.20 -33.99
N GLY A 1045 -22.67 -2.99 -34.46
CA GLY A 1045 -23.27 -2.72 -35.77
C GLY A 1045 -22.29 -2.43 -36.93
N SER A 1046 -20.99 -2.31 -36.66
CA SER A 1046 -19.95 -2.10 -37.68
C SER A 1046 -19.17 -3.39 -37.95
N SER A 1047 -19.15 -3.81 -39.22
CA SER A 1047 -18.19 -4.81 -39.74
C SER A 1047 -16.79 -4.23 -39.95
N GLU A 1048 -16.69 -2.91 -40.09
CA GLU A 1048 -15.52 -2.15 -40.53
C GLU A 1048 -14.52 -1.84 -39.40
N LEU A 1049 -14.71 -2.41 -38.22
CA LEU A 1049 -13.87 -2.15 -37.05
C LEU A 1049 -12.47 -2.78 -37.22
N GLU A 1050 -11.45 -1.96 -37.43
CA GLU A 1050 -10.06 -2.35 -37.65
C GLU A 1050 -9.25 -2.48 -36.35
N GLU A 1051 -9.52 -1.61 -35.36
CA GLU A 1051 -8.79 -1.57 -34.07
C GLU A 1051 -9.76 -1.53 -32.87
N LEU A 1052 -9.59 -2.48 -31.95
CA LEU A 1052 -10.33 -2.60 -30.69
C LEU A 1052 -9.38 -2.59 -29.49
N ASP A 1053 -9.59 -1.67 -28.54
CA ASP A 1053 -8.80 -1.60 -27.30
C ASP A 1053 -9.73 -1.73 -26.08
N LEU A 1054 -9.59 -2.84 -25.34
CA LEU A 1054 -10.35 -3.13 -24.13
C LEU A 1054 -9.46 -3.14 -22.87
N SER A 1055 -8.22 -2.67 -22.97
CA SER A 1055 -7.22 -2.73 -21.91
C SER A 1055 -7.75 -2.17 -20.58
N TYR A 1056 -7.35 -2.73 -19.44
CA TYR A 1056 -7.82 -2.41 -18.08
C TYR A 1056 -9.30 -2.70 -17.77
N ASN A 1057 -10.03 -3.46 -18.59
CA ASN A 1057 -11.35 -4.03 -18.22
C ASN A 1057 -11.19 -5.49 -17.78
N PHE A 1058 -12.05 -5.98 -16.86
CA PHE A 1058 -11.94 -7.36 -16.38
C PHE A 1058 -12.66 -8.32 -17.32
N VAL A 1059 -11.89 -9.19 -17.99
CA VAL A 1059 -12.44 -10.22 -18.90
C VAL A 1059 -12.60 -11.57 -18.18
N ASP A 1060 -13.68 -12.27 -18.48
CA ASP A 1060 -14.07 -13.53 -17.84
C ASP A 1060 -14.55 -14.55 -18.89
N GLN A 1061 -15.06 -15.70 -18.45
CA GLN A 1061 -15.53 -16.77 -19.34
C GLN A 1061 -16.69 -16.34 -20.28
N PHE A 1062 -17.51 -15.36 -19.91
CA PHE A 1062 -18.52 -14.83 -20.83
C PHE A 1062 -17.85 -14.12 -22.00
N PHE A 1063 -16.80 -13.33 -21.74
CA PHE A 1063 -15.99 -12.73 -22.80
C PHE A 1063 -15.24 -13.78 -23.63
N ALA A 1064 -14.71 -14.84 -23.01
CA ALA A 1064 -14.09 -15.97 -23.72
C ALA A 1064 -15.07 -16.64 -24.70
N ASN A 1065 -16.31 -16.88 -24.28
CA ASN A 1065 -17.35 -17.45 -25.14
C ASN A 1065 -17.73 -16.49 -26.29
N LEU A 1066 -17.83 -15.18 -26.00
CA LEU A 1066 -18.14 -14.12 -26.96
C LEU A 1066 -17.08 -13.99 -28.06
N ILE A 1067 -15.80 -13.92 -27.67
CA ILE A 1067 -14.66 -13.76 -28.58
C ILE A 1067 -14.35 -15.04 -29.37
N SER A 1068 -14.72 -16.22 -28.85
CA SER A 1068 -14.62 -17.49 -29.59
C SER A 1068 -15.70 -17.68 -30.66
N SER A 1069 -16.93 -17.19 -30.42
CA SER A 1069 -18.11 -17.65 -31.16
C SER A 1069 -18.85 -16.60 -31.98
N THR A 1070 -18.78 -15.33 -31.56
CA THR A 1070 -19.72 -14.28 -31.99
C THR A 1070 -18.97 -13.11 -32.59
N LEU A 1071 -17.97 -12.56 -31.90
CA LEU A 1071 -17.18 -11.45 -32.43
C LEU A 1071 -16.41 -11.76 -33.74
N PRO A 1072 -15.89 -12.98 -34.00
CA PRO A 1072 -15.27 -13.29 -35.30
C PRO A 1072 -16.23 -13.16 -36.50
N LYS A 1073 -17.54 -13.29 -36.26
CA LYS A 1073 -18.60 -13.16 -37.28
C LYS A 1073 -19.05 -11.71 -37.51
N ILE A 1074 -18.80 -10.83 -36.54
CA ILE A 1074 -19.19 -9.42 -36.57
C ILE A 1074 -17.99 -8.57 -37.02
N LEU A 1075 -16.86 -8.67 -36.30
CA LEU A 1075 -15.68 -7.82 -36.46
C LEU A 1075 -14.71 -8.38 -37.51
N THR A 1076 -15.19 -8.65 -38.73
CA THR A 1076 -14.39 -9.28 -39.80
C THR A 1076 -13.27 -8.37 -40.33
N ALA A 1077 -13.40 -7.05 -40.20
CA ALA A 1077 -12.32 -6.10 -40.49
C ALA A 1077 -11.26 -5.98 -39.39
N LEU A 1078 -11.40 -6.66 -38.24
CA LEU A 1078 -10.47 -6.47 -37.11
C LEU A 1078 -9.06 -6.92 -37.47
N ARG A 1079 -8.09 -6.03 -37.27
CA ARG A 1079 -6.64 -6.27 -37.47
C ARG A 1079 -5.84 -6.05 -36.21
N LYS A 1080 -6.34 -5.27 -35.25
CA LYS A 1080 -5.61 -4.96 -34.01
C LYS A 1080 -6.51 -5.13 -32.79
N ILE A 1081 -6.00 -5.83 -31.78
CA ILE A 1081 -6.66 -5.94 -30.49
C ILE A 1081 -5.68 -5.69 -29.35
N ARG A 1082 -6.12 -4.94 -28.32
CA ARG A 1082 -5.37 -4.79 -27.06
C ARG A 1082 -6.23 -5.17 -25.86
N LEU A 1083 -5.66 -6.03 -25.04
CA LEU A 1083 -6.24 -6.63 -23.83
C LEU A 1083 -5.24 -6.49 -22.66
N ALA A 1084 -4.47 -5.41 -22.62
CA ALA A 1084 -3.46 -5.18 -21.59
C ALA A 1084 -4.10 -5.03 -20.19
N SER A 1085 -3.50 -5.64 -19.16
CA SER A 1085 -4.02 -5.63 -17.78
C SER A 1085 -5.50 -6.02 -17.63
N CYS A 1086 -6.00 -6.96 -18.43
CA CYS A 1086 -7.41 -7.40 -18.38
C CYS A 1086 -7.67 -8.55 -17.39
N GLY A 1087 -6.64 -9.06 -16.72
CA GLY A 1087 -6.73 -10.15 -15.74
C GLY A 1087 -6.68 -11.55 -16.33
N ILE A 1088 -6.22 -11.69 -17.58
CA ILE A 1088 -6.22 -12.97 -18.32
C ILE A 1088 -5.29 -13.98 -17.63
N GLN A 1089 -5.90 -15.07 -17.13
CA GLN A 1089 -5.25 -16.29 -16.63
C GLN A 1089 -5.59 -17.53 -17.50
N ASP A 1090 -6.73 -17.48 -18.20
CA ASP A 1090 -7.27 -18.61 -18.96
C ASP A 1090 -6.71 -18.66 -20.38
N THR A 1091 -6.43 -19.88 -20.85
CA THR A 1091 -5.96 -20.16 -22.21
C THR A 1091 -7.03 -19.88 -23.27
N ALA A 1092 -8.31 -20.02 -22.95
CA ALA A 1092 -9.42 -19.91 -23.89
C ALA A 1092 -9.51 -18.54 -24.57
N ILE A 1093 -9.25 -17.45 -23.85
CA ILE A 1093 -9.26 -16.09 -24.42
C ILE A 1093 -8.11 -15.91 -25.42
N ILE A 1094 -6.93 -16.44 -25.10
CA ILE A 1094 -5.74 -16.36 -25.95
C ILE A 1094 -5.96 -17.20 -27.21
N GLU A 1095 -6.44 -18.45 -27.05
CA GLU A 1095 -6.75 -19.33 -28.17
C GLU A 1095 -7.82 -18.75 -29.10
N ALA A 1096 -8.84 -18.09 -28.57
CA ALA A 1096 -9.92 -17.51 -29.38
C ALA A 1096 -9.43 -16.44 -30.38
N LEU A 1097 -8.31 -15.76 -30.10
CA LEU A 1097 -7.75 -14.73 -30.99
C LEU A 1097 -7.35 -15.29 -32.37
N LYS A 1098 -7.06 -16.59 -32.48
CA LYS A 1098 -6.75 -17.27 -33.76
C LYS A 1098 -7.90 -17.25 -34.77
N HIS A 1099 -9.13 -16.92 -34.34
CA HIS A 1099 -10.30 -16.79 -35.20
C HIS A 1099 -10.41 -15.42 -35.89
N PHE A 1100 -9.49 -14.48 -35.63
CA PHE A 1100 -9.45 -13.16 -36.25
C PHE A 1100 -8.18 -12.99 -37.11
N PRO A 1101 -8.24 -12.25 -38.23
CA PRO A 1101 -7.07 -11.97 -39.09
C PRO A 1101 -6.18 -10.84 -38.51
N LEU A 1102 -5.73 -10.99 -37.27
CA LEU A 1102 -5.00 -9.94 -36.54
C LEU A 1102 -3.56 -9.78 -37.04
N THR A 1103 -3.11 -8.52 -37.12
CA THR A 1103 -1.72 -8.10 -37.33
C THR A 1103 -1.06 -7.59 -36.05
N THR A 1104 -1.82 -7.15 -35.05
CA THR A 1104 -1.31 -6.62 -33.78
C THR A 1104 -2.10 -7.19 -32.60
N VAL A 1105 -1.39 -7.77 -31.63
CA VAL A 1105 -1.94 -8.29 -30.37
C VAL A 1105 -1.16 -7.72 -29.18
N ASP A 1106 -1.86 -7.11 -28.23
CA ASP A 1106 -1.30 -6.68 -26.95
C ASP A 1106 -2.00 -7.44 -25.80
N LEU A 1107 -1.23 -8.29 -25.11
CA LEU A 1107 -1.61 -9.09 -23.94
C LEU A 1107 -0.79 -8.69 -22.71
N SER A 1108 -0.09 -7.54 -22.74
CA SER A 1108 0.85 -7.13 -21.70
C SER A 1108 0.21 -6.97 -20.32
N CYS A 1109 1.01 -7.12 -19.27
CA CYS A 1109 0.61 -6.99 -17.86
C CYS A 1109 -0.55 -7.94 -17.45
N ASN A 1110 -0.66 -9.12 -18.05
CA ASN A 1110 -1.61 -10.17 -17.67
C ASN A 1110 -0.91 -11.35 -16.95
N PRO A 1111 -1.54 -11.96 -15.93
CA PRO A 1111 -0.99 -13.12 -15.21
C PRO A 1111 -1.16 -14.45 -15.99
N LEU A 1112 -0.60 -14.52 -17.21
CA LEU A 1112 -0.80 -15.64 -18.15
C LEU A 1112 -0.32 -17.02 -17.63
N GLY A 1113 0.62 -17.05 -16.69
CA GLY A 1113 1.20 -18.28 -16.15
C GLY A 1113 1.87 -19.16 -17.21
N LYS A 1114 2.08 -20.44 -16.89
CA LYS A 1114 2.72 -21.41 -17.80
C LYS A 1114 1.84 -21.72 -19.02
N LEU A 1115 0.58 -22.11 -18.77
CA LEU A 1115 -0.35 -22.55 -19.82
C LEU A 1115 -0.73 -21.42 -20.78
N GLY A 1116 -0.88 -20.19 -20.28
CA GLY A 1116 -1.13 -19.04 -21.16
C GLY A 1116 0.07 -18.70 -22.05
N ILE A 1117 1.31 -18.94 -21.60
CA ILE A 1117 2.51 -18.82 -22.45
C ILE A 1117 2.55 -19.94 -23.50
N ASP A 1118 2.20 -21.19 -23.15
CA ASP A 1118 2.01 -22.27 -24.13
C ASP A 1118 0.92 -21.91 -25.18
N SER A 1119 -0.16 -21.25 -24.76
CA SER A 1119 -1.20 -20.73 -25.66
C SER A 1119 -0.76 -19.55 -26.53
N VAL A 1120 0.09 -18.63 -26.03
CA VAL A 1120 0.72 -17.58 -26.85
C VAL A 1120 1.69 -18.19 -27.87
N VAL A 1121 2.42 -19.24 -27.50
CA VAL A 1121 3.26 -19.99 -28.43
C VAL A 1121 2.41 -20.66 -29.53
N SER A 1122 1.26 -21.23 -29.17
CA SER A 1122 0.27 -21.75 -30.13
C SER A 1122 -0.34 -20.65 -31.02
N LEU A 1123 -0.68 -19.49 -30.44
CA LEU A 1123 -1.20 -18.31 -31.16
C LEU A 1123 -0.26 -17.91 -32.29
N ILE A 1124 1.02 -17.71 -31.98
CA ILE A 1124 2.05 -17.33 -32.97
C ILE A 1124 2.08 -18.35 -34.12
N GLN A 1125 2.17 -19.66 -33.81
CA GLN A 1125 2.23 -20.70 -34.85
C GLN A 1125 1.00 -20.74 -35.77
N ASN A 1126 -0.18 -20.33 -35.29
CA ASN A 1126 -1.44 -20.40 -36.02
C ASN A 1126 -1.87 -19.07 -36.66
N MET A 1127 -1.11 -17.97 -36.50
CA MET A 1127 -1.49 -16.63 -36.97
C MET A 1127 -0.45 -15.98 -37.90
N PRO A 1128 -0.26 -16.48 -39.14
CA PRO A 1128 0.78 -15.97 -40.07
C PRO A 1128 0.60 -14.51 -40.51
N CYS A 1129 -0.53 -13.87 -40.18
CA CYS A 1129 -0.75 -12.42 -40.42
C CYS A 1129 -0.22 -11.53 -39.27
N LEU A 1130 0.12 -12.11 -38.11
CA LEU A 1130 0.56 -11.40 -36.92
C LEU A 1130 1.94 -10.77 -37.17
N LYS A 1131 2.07 -9.47 -36.89
CA LYS A 1131 3.30 -8.69 -37.11
C LYS A 1131 3.83 -8.09 -35.82
N GLU A 1132 2.95 -7.83 -34.86
CA GLU A 1132 3.27 -7.17 -33.60
C GLU A 1132 2.64 -7.94 -32.43
N LEU A 1133 3.45 -8.33 -31.45
CA LEU A 1133 3.01 -9.00 -30.23
C LEU A 1133 3.63 -8.33 -28.99
N ASP A 1134 2.79 -7.98 -28.01
CA ASP A 1134 3.24 -7.53 -26.68
C ASP A 1134 2.75 -8.48 -25.58
N ILE A 1135 3.70 -9.01 -24.81
CA ILE A 1135 3.51 -9.84 -23.61
C ILE A 1135 4.40 -9.34 -22.46
N SER A 1136 4.75 -8.05 -22.47
CA SER A 1136 5.58 -7.42 -21.43
C SER A 1136 4.91 -7.49 -20.05
N ASN A 1137 5.69 -7.71 -19.00
CA ASN A 1137 5.28 -7.80 -17.59
C ASN A 1137 4.19 -8.86 -17.32
N CYS A 1138 4.05 -9.87 -18.18
CA CYS A 1138 3.20 -11.01 -17.87
C CYS A 1138 3.84 -11.83 -16.74
N LEU A 1139 3.11 -12.02 -15.64
CA LEU A 1139 3.62 -12.57 -14.38
C LEU A 1139 3.82 -14.10 -14.44
N ALA A 1140 4.73 -14.55 -15.28
CA ALA A 1140 5.14 -15.94 -15.41
C ALA A 1140 6.63 -16.11 -15.05
N GLU A 1141 6.95 -17.19 -14.33
CA GLU A 1141 8.32 -17.71 -14.23
C GLU A 1141 8.71 -18.34 -15.58
N CYS A 1142 9.06 -17.51 -16.55
CA CYS A 1142 9.52 -17.97 -17.86
C CYS A 1142 10.94 -18.53 -17.73
N THR A 1143 11.07 -19.85 -17.66
CA THR A 1143 12.39 -20.49 -17.85
C THR A 1143 12.97 -20.09 -19.21
N GLY A 1144 14.30 -20.10 -19.35
CA GLY A 1144 14.97 -19.75 -20.62
C GLY A 1144 14.48 -20.56 -21.83
N GLN A 1145 13.93 -21.76 -21.60
CA GLN A 1145 13.29 -22.60 -22.62
C GLN A 1145 12.00 -22.00 -23.19
N TYR A 1146 11.17 -21.35 -22.37
CA TYR A 1146 9.95 -20.70 -22.84
C TYR A 1146 10.23 -19.47 -23.69
N PHE A 1147 11.22 -18.66 -23.27
CA PHE A 1147 11.69 -17.51 -24.04
C PHE A 1147 12.28 -17.95 -25.40
N ALA A 1148 13.09 -19.02 -25.42
CA ALA A 1148 13.59 -19.61 -26.65
C ALA A 1148 12.48 -20.19 -27.54
N SER A 1149 11.49 -20.88 -26.97
CA SER A 1149 10.34 -21.47 -27.68
C SER A 1149 9.49 -20.41 -28.38
N ILE A 1150 9.24 -19.27 -27.72
CA ILE A 1150 8.59 -18.10 -28.35
C ILE A 1150 9.43 -17.65 -29.56
N LEU A 1151 10.70 -17.32 -29.36
CA LEU A 1151 11.57 -16.77 -30.40
C LEU A 1151 11.74 -17.72 -31.60
N GLN A 1152 11.95 -19.02 -31.37
CA GLN A 1152 12.03 -20.05 -32.41
C GLN A 1152 10.76 -20.16 -33.28
N LYS A 1153 9.62 -19.68 -32.80
CA LYS A 1153 8.33 -19.74 -33.50
C LYS A 1153 7.87 -18.39 -34.05
N CYS A 1154 8.57 -17.29 -33.73
CA CYS A 1154 8.27 -15.93 -34.21
C CYS A 1154 8.62 -15.67 -35.69
N LEU A 1155 8.51 -16.69 -36.56
CA LEU A 1155 8.98 -16.72 -37.96
C LEU A 1155 8.43 -15.61 -38.86
N HIS A 1156 7.40 -14.88 -38.42
CA HIS A 1156 6.65 -13.88 -39.20
C HIS A 1156 6.42 -12.56 -38.42
N LEU A 1157 6.80 -12.50 -37.14
CA LEU A 1157 6.68 -11.27 -36.35
C LEU A 1157 7.72 -10.24 -36.78
N LYS A 1158 7.32 -8.96 -36.82
CA LYS A 1158 8.22 -7.81 -37.02
C LYS A 1158 8.56 -7.10 -35.71
N VAL A 1159 7.66 -7.12 -34.72
CA VAL A 1159 7.86 -6.49 -33.41
C VAL A 1159 7.46 -7.48 -32.31
N LEU A 1160 8.37 -7.76 -31.40
CA LEU A 1160 8.12 -8.57 -30.20
C LEU A 1160 8.48 -7.77 -28.94
N LYS A 1161 7.54 -7.68 -28.00
CA LYS A 1161 7.73 -6.99 -26.71
C LYS A 1161 7.56 -7.97 -25.56
N VAL A 1162 8.64 -8.13 -24.82
CA VAL A 1162 8.89 -9.18 -23.81
C VAL A 1162 9.65 -8.58 -22.62
N ASN A 1163 9.34 -7.33 -22.26
CA ASN A 1163 9.98 -6.62 -21.16
C ASN A 1163 9.50 -7.16 -19.80
N GLY A 1164 10.31 -7.09 -18.76
CA GLY A 1164 9.92 -7.46 -17.39
C GLY A 1164 9.44 -8.90 -17.17
N LEU A 1165 9.85 -9.85 -18.01
CA LEU A 1165 9.58 -11.27 -17.81
C LEU A 1165 10.54 -11.85 -16.75
N ILE A 1166 9.99 -12.56 -15.76
CA ILE A 1166 10.74 -13.14 -14.64
C ILE A 1166 11.45 -14.40 -15.11
N GLN A 1167 12.67 -14.24 -15.63
CA GLN A 1167 13.51 -15.35 -16.05
C GLN A 1167 14.20 -16.02 -14.86
N THR A 1168 13.83 -17.28 -14.60
CA THR A 1168 14.37 -18.10 -13.49
C THR A 1168 15.59 -18.94 -13.86
N SER A 1169 15.93 -19.03 -15.15
CA SER A 1169 17.11 -19.76 -15.64
C SER A 1169 17.76 -19.07 -16.85
N PRO A 1170 19.09 -19.20 -17.03
CA PRO A 1170 19.78 -18.66 -18.20
C PRO A 1170 19.33 -19.37 -19.49
N ILE A 1171 19.44 -18.65 -20.61
CA ILE A 1171 19.13 -19.17 -21.94
C ILE A 1171 20.19 -20.20 -22.34
N LEU A 1172 19.75 -21.37 -22.82
CA LEU A 1172 20.62 -22.48 -23.22
C LEU A 1172 21.48 -22.14 -24.44
N PRO A 1173 22.70 -22.70 -24.56
CA PRO A 1173 23.67 -22.35 -25.62
C PRO A 1173 23.34 -22.93 -27.01
N HIS A 1174 22.13 -23.47 -27.21
CA HIS A 1174 21.68 -24.08 -28.47
C HIS A 1174 20.44 -23.37 -29.01
N PHE A 1175 20.55 -22.04 -29.16
CA PHE A 1175 19.52 -21.21 -29.78
C PHE A 1175 19.83 -21.00 -31.26
N ASP A 1176 19.07 -21.64 -32.15
CA ASP A 1176 19.09 -21.38 -33.59
C ASP A 1176 18.39 -20.05 -33.89
N VAL A 1177 19.14 -19.12 -34.47
CA VAL A 1177 18.71 -17.73 -34.70
C VAL A 1177 18.10 -17.54 -36.09
N SER A 1178 18.25 -18.51 -36.99
CA SER A 1178 17.68 -18.45 -38.36
C SER A 1178 16.15 -18.30 -38.37
N ALA A 1179 15.48 -18.76 -37.30
CA ALA A 1179 14.06 -18.58 -37.06
C ALA A 1179 13.62 -17.10 -36.88
N CYS A 1180 14.53 -16.21 -36.47
CA CYS A 1180 14.21 -14.83 -36.11
C CYS A 1180 14.42 -13.81 -37.25
N ASN A 1181 14.79 -14.25 -38.45
CA ASN A 1181 15.21 -13.41 -39.58
C ASN A 1181 14.19 -12.35 -40.06
N HIS A 1182 12.92 -12.43 -39.64
CA HIS A 1182 11.86 -11.49 -40.00
C HIS A 1182 11.56 -10.42 -38.93
N LEU A 1183 12.13 -10.57 -37.73
CA LEU A 1183 11.98 -9.63 -36.63
C LEU A 1183 12.76 -8.35 -36.93
N LEU A 1184 12.16 -7.18 -36.67
CA LEU A 1184 12.80 -5.86 -36.85
C LEU A 1184 13.07 -5.18 -35.50
N GLN A 1185 12.22 -5.44 -34.50
CA GLN A 1185 12.32 -4.87 -33.16
C GLN A 1185 12.08 -5.92 -32.07
N LEU A 1186 12.98 -5.98 -31.08
CA LEU A 1186 12.87 -6.81 -29.89
C LEU A 1186 13.03 -5.96 -28.64
N HIS A 1187 11.97 -5.82 -27.86
CA HIS A 1187 12.02 -5.07 -26.59
C HIS A 1187 12.08 -6.06 -25.43
N SER A 1188 13.23 -6.16 -24.75
CA SER A 1188 13.51 -7.19 -23.73
C SER A 1188 14.06 -6.62 -22.42
N LYS A 1189 13.73 -5.37 -22.13
CA LYS A 1189 14.27 -4.62 -20.99
C LYS A 1189 13.72 -5.13 -19.66
N GLY A 1190 14.59 -5.23 -18.64
CA GLY A 1190 14.21 -5.64 -17.29
C GLY A 1190 14.12 -7.16 -17.06
N ASN A 1191 14.57 -7.98 -18.01
CA ASN A 1191 14.60 -9.44 -17.88
C ASN A 1191 15.90 -9.89 -17.18
N PRO A 1192 15.87 -10.47 -15.96
CA PRO A 1192 17.08 -10.65 -15.15
C PRO A 1192 18.16 -11.60 -15.73
N ALA A 1193 17.78 -12.57 -16.57
CA ALA A 1193 18.72 -13.51 -17.18
C ALA A 1193 19.22 -13.08 -18.58
N MET A 1194 18.77 -11.94 -19.11
CA MET A 1194 19.34 -11.29 -20.30
C MET A 1194 20.66 -10.58 -19.92
N SER A 1195 21.68 -11.38 -19.56
CA SER A 1195 23.01 -10.86 -19.23
C SER A 1195 23.65 -10.11 -20.40
N GLY A 1196 24.62 -9.23 -20.14
CA GLY A 1196 25.35 -8.53 -21.21
C GLY A 1196 25.96 -9.49 -22.25
N LYS A 1197 26.51 -10.64 -21.81
CA LYS A 1197 27.02 -11.68 -22.72
C LYS A 1197 25.90 -12.29 -23.58
N THR A 1198 24.74 -12.57 -22.97
CA THR A 1198 23.55 -13.09 -23.65
C THR A 1198 23.06 -12.10 -24.71
N LEU A 1199 22.97 -10.81 -24.37
CA LEU A 1199 22.61 -9.73 -25.29
C LEU A 1199 23.60 -9.62 -26.46
N THR A 1200 24.91 -9.69 -26.21
CA THR A 1200 25.92 -9.66 -27.29
C THR A 1200 25.76 -10.86 -28.24
N THR A 1201 25.54 -12.07 -27.71
CA THR A 1201 25.27 -13.25 -28.56
C THR A 1201 24.00 -13.08 -29.40
N PHE A 1202 22.93 -12.52 -28.81
CA PHE A 1202 21.69 -12.21 -29.54
C PHE A 1202 21.91 -11.17 -30.64
N GLN A 1203 22.61 -10.06 -30.36
CA GLN A 1203 22.94 -9.03 -31.34
C GLN A 1203 23.78 -9.59 -32.50
N ASN A 1204 24.85 -10.32 -32.18
CA ASN A 1204 25.76 -10.91 -33.18
C ASN A 1204 25.06 -11.89 -34.13
N ALA A 1205 24.02 -12.58 -33.66
CA ALA A 1205 23.30 -13.58 -34.45
C ALA A 1205 22.02 -13.05 -35.13
N LEU A 1206 21.42 -11.97 -34.62
CA LEU A 1206 20.25 -11.31 -35.21
C LEU A 1206 20.62 -10.22 -36.25
N GLY A 1207 21.82 -9.64 -36.18
CA GLY A 1207 22.29 -8.65 -37.15
C GLY A 1207 21.56 -7.31 -37.05
N GLN A 1208 20.65 -7.01 -37.99
CA GLN A 1208 20.01 -5.69 -38.13
C GLN A 1208 18.84 -5.42 -37.16
N VAL A 1209 18.50 -6.35 -36.28
CA VAL A 1209 17.36 -6.21 -35.36
C VAL A 1209 17.62 -5.16 -34.29
N ILE A 1210 16.69 -4.21 -34.13
CA ILE A 1210 16.77 -3.17 -33.10
C ILE A 1210 16.34 -3.79 -31.77
N ILE A 1211 17.31 -4.04 -30.88
CA ILE A 1211 17.08 -4.56 -29.51
C ILE A 1211 17.11 -3.41 -28.50
N SER A 1212 16.13 -3.34 -27.58
CA SER A 1212 15.98 -2.25 -26.58
C SER A 1212 15.57 -2.70 -25.16
#